data_AF-A0A2N9I9D1-F1
#
_entry.id   AF-A0A2N9I9D1-F1
#
_cell.length_a   1.000
_cell.length_b   1.000
_cell.length_c   1.000
_cell.angle_alpha   90.00
_cell.angle_beta   90.00
_cell.angle_gamma   90.00
#
_symmetry.space_group_name_H-M   'P 1'
#
loop_
_entity.id
_entity.type
_entity.pdbx_description
1 polymer ?
#
loop_
_entity_poly.entity_id
_entity_poly.type
_entity_poly.pdbx_seq_one_letter_code
_entity_poly.pdbx_strand_id
1 'polypeptide(L)'
;MNCTGNVYAGNIVVSSSSDGYYLTQAKYTSDLISRAGITDSKIVDTPIEYNNRLNTHDGEPLPDATLYRQLVGSLVYLTVTLPDISYAVHIVSQFMAAPRSLHYAAVLRILRYLKGTLFHGLHFSSQSSLTLQAYSDADWAGDPTDRRSTTGYCFLLGDSLISWRSKKQSVVARSSTEAEYRALADTTAELLWLRWLLQDLGIDCSTAVPIHCDNRSAIQIAHNDVFHERTKHIEIDCHFVRHHLLQGDELKETETLVSSNGVFELGFFSSSGTSSSHNYLGIWFKNDPNKKPVWVASRESPLLDPSGVLSIRYDGNLVMVDRRQIAIIVNSGMLATTSNTSSILFDSGNLVLKDGDSIIWQSFDYPIDTWLPGMRLGWFNLDTQHERKQYLVSWQSLSVPATGSFALGLDTNNKTQLRVWHRNGVSMQIAFWDGQKLKFFIESSSDDYNFSYVSNPDKVYITFSTRGNYTSSWFVMSSSGQIQEYKMMGQEISKVNRSICENSTVSDPTDCYILRPSKCQDGDKFSEIKGSMPNSVVVSDSVHLGPSDCEILCRGNCSCTAFASLRDDGTGCELYYGEKRVLLGIIGDGESIIYVRGDTPLESDEQNKTRLRLLVIIPVVSLLVSIIVAIMCYIHWRKRSRRGWNENEASMRRSLEQFLFQIGSNVAAVDGDEREDGYRRKKDHELPMLSFSCIATATNNFSDENKLGEGGFGPVYKGVLLGNEIAVKRLSKQSAQGLEEFKNEVQLISKLQHRNLVRLLGCCIQKEEKILIYEYMANNSLDSFIFGL
;
A
#
# COMPACT_ATOMS: atom_id res chain seq x y z
N MET A 1 0.64 -8.11 56.35
CA MET A 1 1.96 -7.60 55.96
C MET A 1 1.91 -7.34 54.45
N ASN A 2 1.59 -6.12 54.04
CA ASN A 2 1.46 -5.74 52.63
C ASN A 2 2.86 -5.47 52.07
N CYS A 3 3.31 -6.30 51.13
CA CYS A 3 4.56 -6.08 50.42
C CYS A 3 4.34 -5.01 49.33
N THR A 4 4.45 -3.73 49.69
CA THR A 4 4.67 -2.63 48.73
C THR A 4 6.16 -2.64 48.35
N GLY A 5 6.53 -3.53 47.43
CA GLY A 5 7.90 -3.61 46.91
C GLY A 5 8.04 -2.75 45.66
N ASN A 6 9.00 -1.81 45.66
CA ASN A 6 9.41 -1.12 44.43
C ASN A 6 9.97 -2.14 43.44
N VAL A 7 9.51 -2.11 42.19
CA VAL A 7 10.03 -2.94 41.11
C VAL A 7 11.05 -2.11 40.32
N TYR A 8 12.23 -2.67 40.08
CA TYR A 8 13.29 -2.02 39.32
C TYR A 8 13.30 -2.58 37.90
N ALA A 9 13.10 -1.72 36.91
CA ALA A 9 13.26 -2.05 35.49
C ALA A 9 14.51 -1.31 34.98
N GLY A 10 15.68 -1.90 35.18
CA GLY A 10 16.96 -1.20 35.02
C GLY A 10 17.11 -0.06 36.04
N ASN A 11 17.42 1.15 35.57
CA ASN A 11 17.53 2.36 36.40
C ASN A 11 16.20 3.10 36.62
N ILE A 12 15.08 2.55 36.12
CA ILE A 12 13.72 3.07 36.37
C ILE A 12 13.17 2.42 37.63
N VAL A 13 12.75 3.26 38.59
CA VAL A 13 12.10 2.84 39.83
C VAL A 13 10.60 2.93 39.62
N VAL A 14 9.92 1.78 39.70
CA VAL A 14 8.46 1.67 39.69
C VAL A 14 7.99 1.50 41.12
N SER A 15 7.28 2.50 41.67
CA SER A 15 6.60 2.38 42.95
C SER A 15 5.10 2.29 42.73
N SER A 16 4.44 1.34 43.40
CA SER A 16 2.99 1.18 43.37
C SER A 16 2.35 1.76 44.64
N SER A 17 1.23 2.47 44.48
CA SER A 17 0.36 2.90 45.56
C SER A 17 -1.09 2.54 45.24
N SER A 18 -2.02 2.85 46.15
CA SER A 18 -3.47 2.72 45.86
C SER A 18 -3.91 3.58 44.68
N ASP A 19 -3.19 4.67 44.42
CA ASP A 19 -3.58 5.72 43.48
C ASP A 19 -3.03 5.46 42.07
N GLY A 20 -2.08 4.52 41.92
CA GLY A 20 -1.47 4.19 40.64
C GLY A 20 -0.02 3.69 40.73
N TYR A 21 0.65 3.68 39.58
CA TYR A 21 2.08 3.40 39.45
C TYR A 21 2.84 4.70 39.19
N TYR A 22 4.00 4.85 39.83
CA TYR A 22 4.91 5.98 39.62
C TYR A 22 6.23 5.46 39.07
N LEU A 23 6.64 6.00 37.93
CA LEU A 23 7.92 5.70 37.29
C LEU A 23 8.85 6.89 37.47
N THR A 24 9.96 6.69 38.19
CA THR A 24 10.94 7.74 38.47
C THR A 24 12.36 7.26 38.21
N GLN A 25 13.27 8.19 37.93
CA GLN A 25 14.71 7.93 37.79
C GLN A 25 15.53 8.78 38.78
N ALA A 26 14.97 9.14 39.94
CA ALA A 26 15.56 10.09 40.89
C ALA A 26 17.01 9.78 41.29
N LYS A 27 17.32 8.50 41.57
CA LYS A 27 18.69 8.07 41.88
C LYS A 27 19.64 8.29 40.69
N TYR A 28 19.21 7.86 39.51
CA TYR A 28 20.00 8.04 38.28
C TYR A 28 20.24 9.52 37.96
N THR A 29 19.22 10.37 38.13
CA THR A 29 19.33 11.82 37.98
C THR A 29 20.33 12.42 38.98
N SER A 30 20.30 11.99 40.24
CA SER A 30 21.25 12.44 41.28
C SER A 30 22.69 12.05 40.94
N ASP A 31 22.91 10.81 40.47
CA ASP A 31 24.22 10.32 40.06
C ASP A 31 24.74 11.10 38.83
N LEU A 32 23.84 11.43 37.89
CA LEU A 32 24.16 12.24 36.71
C LEU A 32 24.55 13.69 37.07
N ILE A 33 23.82 14.33 37.99
CA ILE A 33 24.15 15.68 38.50
C ILE A 33 25.51 15.67 39.19
N SER A 34 25.80 14.63 39.97
CA SER A 34 27.07 14.45 40.66
C SER A 34 28.23 14.28 39.66
N ARG A 35 28.02 13.49 38.60
CA ARG A 35 28.99 13.28 37.51
C ARG A 35 29.31 14.57 36.75
N ALA A 36 28.33 15.47 36.60
CA ALA A 36 28.54 16.77 35.98
C ALA A 36 29.27 17.79 36.88
N GLY A 37 29.58 17.44 38.14
CA GLY A 37 30.29 18.32 39.07
C GLY A 37 29.44 19.47 39.64
N ILE A 38 28.11 19.39 39.57
CA ILE A 38 27.22 20.45 40.06
C ILE A 38 26.99 20.28 41.58
N THR A 39 27.81 20.97 42.37
CA THR A 39 27.76 20.93 43.85
C THR A 39 27.00 22.10 44.47
N ASP A 40 26.80 23.20 43.73
CA ASP A 40 26.07 24.39 44.20
C ASP A 40 24.56 24.15 44.35
N SER A 41 23.85 24.97 45.12
CA SER A 41 22.40 24.83 45.35
C SER A 41 21.50 25.51 44.31
N LYS A 42 22.06 26.04 43.21
CA LYS A 42 21.27 26.81 42.24
C LYS A 42 20.47 25.89 41.33
N ILE A 43 19.19 26.20 41.19
CA ILE A 43 18.22 25.55 40.32
C ILE A 43 17.71 26.53 39.26
N VAL A 44 17.08 26.01 38.21
CA VAL A 44 16.40 26.82 37.19
C VAL A 44 15.03 26.23 36.89
N ASP A 45 14.07 27.07 36.52
CA ASP A 45 12.67 26.65 36.34
C ASP A 45 12.37 26.06 34.95
N THR A 46 13.28 26.24 33.97
CA THR A 46 13.11 25.69 32.61
C THR A 46 14.39 25.00 32.12
N PRO A 47 14.26 23.86 31.41
CA PRO A 47 15.41 23.10 30.92
C PRO A 47 16.19 23.85 29.83
N ILE A 48 15.52 24.76 29.11
CA ILE A 48 16.12 25.63 28.09
C ILE A 48 15.49 27.03 28.15
N GLU A 49 16.22 28.04 27.68
CA GLU A 49 15.71 29.41 27.61
C GLU A 49 14.72 29.59 26.45
N TYR A 50 13.73 30.47 26.64
CA TYR A 50 12.78 30.83 25.59
C TYR A 50 13.52 31.50 24.42
N ASN A 51 13.22 31.10 23.18
CA ASN A 51 13.92 31.53 21.96
C ASN A 51 15.43 31.20 21.89
N ASN A 52 15.89 30.18 22.60
CA ASN A 52 17.29 29.77 22.48
C ASN A 52 17.60 29.24 21.06
N ARG A 53 18.52 29.91 20.35
CA ARG A 53 18.94 29.57 18.98
C ARG A 53 20.42 29.19 18.97
N LEU A 54 20.74 28.05 19.56
CA LEU A 54 22.11 27.50 19.53
C LEU A 54 22.51 27.15 18.09
N ASN A 55 23.66 27.64 17.66
CA ASN A 55 24.29 27.37 16.36
C ASN A 55 25.55 26.52 16.52
N THR A 56 25.96 25.87 15.44
CA THR A 56 27.20 25.07 15.37
C THR A 56 28.48 25.87 15.68
N HIS A 57 28.45 27.20 15.61
CA HIS A 57 29.57 28.09 15.82
C HIS A 57 29.55 28.83 17.17
N ASP A 58 28.53 28.60 18.00
CA ASP A 58 28.32 29.36 19.23
C ASP A 58 29.31 28.94 20.33
N GLY A 59 30.11 29.89 20.80
CA GLY A 59 31.11 29.69 21.85
C GLY A 59 32.39 29.01 21.37
N GLU A 60 33.25 28.66 22.33
CA GLU A 60 34.58 28.09 22.07
C GLU A 60 34.52 26.55 22.00
N PRO A 61 35.26 25.89 21.09
CA PRO A 61 35.35 24.44 21.04
C PRO A 61 35.78 23.83 22.38
N LEU A 62 35.11 22.78 22.83
CA LEU A 62 35.52 22.07 24.04
C LEU A 62 36.82 21.30 23.78
N PRO A 63 37.86 21.43 24.64
CA PRO A 63 39.09 20.66 24.51
C PRO A 63 38.87 19.15 24.61
N ASP A 64 37.91 18.73 25.45
CA ASP A 64 37.47 17.34 25.58
C ASP A 64 35.94 17.24 25.48
N ALA A 65 35.47 16.57 24.43
CA ALA A 65 34.05 16.34 24.17
C ALA A 65 33.48 15.12 24.93
N THR A 66 34.32 14.33 25.61
CA THR A 66 33.92 13.05 26.23
C THR A 66 32.85 13.25 27.29
N LEU A 67 33.07 14.18 28.22
CA LEU A 67 32.10 14.47 29.28
C LEU A 67 30.79 15.01 28.70
N TYR A 68 30.84 15.88 27.69
CA TYR A 68 29.66 16.37 26.99
C TYR A 68 28.83 15.20 26.43
N ARG A 69 29.48 14.30 25.69
CA ARG A 69 28.82 13.15 25.04
C ARG A 69 28.23 12.19 26.08
N GLN A 70 28.94 11.93 27.18
CA GLN A 70 28.44 11.10 28.27
C GLN A 70 27.21 11.70 28.94
N LEU A 71 27.24 13.00 29.26
CA LEU A 71 26.11 13.69 29.87
C LEU A 71 24.90 13.72 28.94
N VAL A 72 25.11 14.08 27.66
CA VAL A 72 24.01 14.11 26.67
C VAL A 72 23.43 12.72 26.43
N GLY A 73 24.26 11.68 26.30
CA GLY A 73 23.77 10.29 26.18
C GLY A 73 22.96 9.85 27.39
N SER A 74 23.40 10.24 28.60
CA SER A 74 22.66 9.98 29.84
C SER A 74 21.33 10.74 29.91
N LEU A 75 21.32 11.99 29.44
CA LEU A 75 20.11 12.80 29.33
C LEU A 75 19.10 12.22 28.33
N VAL A 76 19.57 11.66 27.20
CA VAL A 76 18.71 10.95 26.22
C VAL A 76 18.05 9.74 26.86
N TYR A 77 18.72 9.04 27.78
CA TYR A 77 18.10 7.95 28.52
C TYR A 77 17.07 8.45 29.55
N LEU A 78 17.30 9.61 30.19
CA LEU A 78 16.35 10.23 31.13
C LEU A 78 15.02 10.65 30.48
N THR A 79 14.98 10.93 29.17
CA THR A 79 13.74 11.34 28.50
C THR A 79 12.66 10.26 28.54
N VAL A 80 12.99 9.01 28.94
CA VAL A 80 12.05 7.89 29.11
C VAL A 80 11.12 8.06 30.32
N THR A 81 11.51 8.79 31.36
CA THR A 81 10.60 9.15 32.48
C THR A 81 10.36 10.64 32.62
N LEU A 82 11.14 11.47 31.89
CA LEU A 82 11.08 12.92 31.93
C LEU A 82 10.82 13.46 30.51
N PRO A 83 9.56 13.38 30.03
CA PRO A 83 9.20 13.85 28.69
C PRO A 83 9.43 15.36 28.51
N ASP A 84 9.35 16.13 29.58
CA ASP A 84 9.47 17.59 29.62
C ASP A 84 10.86 18.12 29.21
N ILE A 85 11.92 17.31 29.38
CA ILE A 85 13.27 17.67 28.92
C ILE A 85 13.55 17.27 27.47
N SER A 86 12.65 16.51 26.81
CA SER A 86 12.91 15.89 25.50
C SER A 86 13.34 16.88 24.43
N TYR A 87 12.71 18.06 24.37
CA TYR A 87 13.08 19.11 23.43
C TYR A 87 14.49 19.66 23.70
N ALA A 88 14.79 20.03 24.95
CA ALA A 88 16.08 20.58 25.33
C ALA A 88 17.22 19.57 25.08
N VAL A 89 16.99 18.29 25.43
CA VAL A 89 17.92 17.18 25.17
C VAL A 89 18.10 16.96 23.67
N HIS A 90 17.03 17.03 22.89
CA HIS A 90 17.11 16.94 21.43
C HIS A 90 18.01 18.04 20.85
N ILE A 91 17.87 19.30 21.27
CA ILE A 91 18.74 20.40 20.81
C ILE A 91 20.21 20.14 21.12
N VAL A 92 20.57 19.83 22.38
CA VAL A 92 21.99 19.59 22.75
C VAL A 92 22.56 18.33 22.07
N SER A 93 21.73 17.34 21.74
CA SER A 93 22.16 16.13 21.02
C SER A 93 22.66 16.40 19.60
N GLN A 94 22.25 17.52 18.98
CA GLN A 94 22.69 17.87 17.62
C GLN A 94 24.20 18.23 17.57
N PHE A 95 24.80 18.62 18.69
CA PHE A 95 26.19 19.09 18.76
C PHE A 95 27.19 18.04 19.25
N MET A 96 26.81 16.76 19.25
CA MET A 96 27.66 15.65 19.74
C MET A 96 29.00 15.51 19.00
N ALA A 97 29.04 15.90 17.72
CA ALA A 97 30.23 15.82 16.89
C ALA A 97 31.31 16.83 17.33
N ALA A 98 30.94 18.10 17.45
CA ALA A 98 31.83 19.21 17.80
C ALA A 98 31.17 20.13 18.84
N PRO A 99 31.06 19.71 20.12
CA PRO A 99 30.45 20.51 21.16
C PRO A 99 31.31 21.71 21.54
N ARG A 100 30.66 22.80 21.95
CA ARG A 100 31.27 24.09 22.30
C ARG A 100 30.82 24.54 23.68
N SER A 101 31.44 25.58 24.21
CA SER A 101 31.18 26.09 25.56
C SER A 101 29.71 26.48 25.79
N LEU A 102 29.04 27.07 24.81
CA LEU A 102 27.60 27.41 24.92
C LEU A 102 26.70 26.17 24.86
N HIS A 103 27.05 25.15 24.07
CA HIS A 103 26.35 23.86 24.09
C HIS A 103 26.47 23.19 25.47
N TYR A 104 27.68 23.22 26.05
CA TYR A 104 27.91 22.66 27.38
C TYR A 104 27.18 23.44 28.48
N ALA A 105 27.12 24.77 28.38
CA ALA A 105 26.32 25.60 29.27
C ALA A 105 24.82 25.23 29.23
N ALA A 106 24.29 24.91 28.04
CA ALA A 106 22.91 24.41 27.90
C ALA A 106 22.72 23.04 28.57
N VAL A 107 23.67 22.11 28.44
CA VAL A 107 23.65 20.82 29.17
C VAL A 107 23.64 21.04 30.69
N LEU A 108 24.49 21.95 31.20
CA LEU A 108 24.51 22.29 32.62
C LEU A 108 23.21 22.95 33.09
N ARG A 109 22.54 23.73 32.23
CA ARG A 109 21.21 24.28 32.52
C ARG A 109 20.16 23.17 32.66
N ILE A 110 20.13 22.20 31.75
CA ILE A 110 19.23 21.03 31.84
C ILE A 110 19.46 20.29 33.16
N LEU A 111 20.72 20.10 33.56
CA LEU A 111 21.05 19.44 34.83
C LEU A 111 20.64 20.26 36.06
N ARG A 112 20.71 21.59 36.01
CA ARG A 112 20.20 22.48 37.07
C ARG A 112 18.68 22.44 37.17
N TYR A 113 17.97 22.27 36.05
CA TYR A 113 16.52 22.05 36.03
C TYR A 113 16.20 20.71 36.70
N LEU A 114 16.87 19.63 36.28
CA LEU A 114 16.72 18.29 36.87
C LEU A 114 17.01 18.23 38.37
N LYS A 115 17.88 19.10 38.87
CA LYS A 115 18.14 19.23 40.31
C LYS A 115 16.93 19.77 41.07
N GLY A 116 16.17 20.69 40.47
CA GLY A 116 14.91 21.20 41.02
C GLY A 116 13.75 20.21 40.87
N THR A 117 13.78 19.37 39.84
CA THR A 117 12.72 18.42 39.47
C THR A 117 13.09 16.95 39.73
N LEU A 118 13.97 16.70 40.71
CA LEU A 118 14.59 15.39 40.95
C LEU A 118 13.59 14.22 41.10
N PHE A 119 12.44 14.50 41.70
CA PHE A 119 11.39 13.53 41.99
C PHE A 119 10.26 13.52 40.97
N HIS A 120 10.38 14.29 39.89
CA HIS A 120 9.43 14.21 38.78
C HIS A 120 9.56 12.85 38.07
N GLY A 121 8.45 12.41 37.50
CA GLY A 121 8.33 11.14 36.80
C GLY A 121 6.93 10.98 36.24
N LEU A 122 6.64 9.78 35.72
CA LEU A 122 5.33 9.47 35.15
C LEU A 122 4.43 8.85 36.22
N HIS A 123 3.19 9.32 36.30
CA HIS A 123 2.17 8.76 37.15
C HIS A 123 1.07 8.13 36.29
N PHE A 124 0.86 6.83 36.46
CA PHE A 124 -0.20 6.05 35.82
C PHE A 124 -1.27 5.76 36.84
N SER A 125 -2.34 6.56 36.85
CA SER A 125 -3.38 6.45 37.88
C SER A 125 -4.20 5.17 37.73
N SER A 126 -4.54 4.53 38.85
CA SER A 126 -5.47 3.40 38.91
C SER A 126 -6.91 3.77 38.53
N GLN A 127 -7.23 5.08 38.49
CA GLN A 127 -8.56 5.61 38.17
C GLN A 127 -8.64 6.22 36.76
N SER A 128 -7.53 6.23 36.01
CA SER A 128 -7.47 6.81 34.66
C SER A 128 -8.38 6.04 33.69
N SER A 129 -9.04 6.77 32.79
CA SER A 129 -9.73 6.13 31.66
C SER A 129 -8.72 5.48 30.70
N LEU A 130 -9.19 4.56 29.86
CA LEU A 130 -8.40 3.93 28.80
C LEU A 130 -8.68 4.56 27.43
N THR A 131 -9.02 5.85 27.41
CA THR A 131 -9.30 6.60 26.17
C THR A 131 -8.01 7.17 25.62
N LEU A 132 -7.62 6.78 24.40
CA LEU A 132 -6.42 7.30 23.75
C LEU A 132 -6.68 8.70 23.16
N GLN A 133 -5.73 9.62 23.35
CA GLN A 133 -5.69 10.96 22.75
C GLN A 133 -4.24 11.33 22.41
N ALA A 134 -4.05 12.18 21.41
CA ALA A 134 -2.72 12.61 20.97
C ALA A 134 -2.63 14.13 20.80
N TYR A 135 -1.44 14.68 20.94
CA TYR A 135 -1.11 16.07 20.66
C TYR A 135 0.08 16.09 19.71
N SER A 136 0.03 17.00 18.73
CA SER A 136 1.04 17.18 17.70
C SER A 136 1.36 18.67 17.56
N ASP A 137 2.64 18.98 17.42
CA ASP A 137 3.18 20.33 17.30
C ASP A 137 4.46 20.34 16.46
N ALA A 138 4.76 21.45 15.81
CA ALA A 138 6.05 21.66 15.15
C ALA A 138 6.53 23.10 15.30
N ASP A 139 7.80 23.27 15.65
CA ASP A 139 8.42 24.58 15.43
C ASP A 139 8.49 24.86 13.92
N TRP A 140 8.39 26.13 13.50
CA TRP A 140 8.57 26.50 12.10
C TRP A 140 9.95 27.14 11.89
N ALA A 141 10.80 26.43 11.15
CA ALA A 141 12.17 26.84 10.89
C ALA A 141 12.92 27.23 12.18
N GLY A 142 12.76 26.40 13.22
CA GLY A 142 13.35 26.60 14.53
C GLY A 142 14.87 26.51 14.52
N ASP A 143 15.44 25.65 13.67
CA ASP A 143 16.89 25.54 13.56
C ASP A 143 17.50 26.79 12.89
N PRO A 144 18.46 27.47 13.54
CA PRO A 144 19.07 28.67 12.98
C PRO A 144 20.10 28.39 11.86
N THR A 145 20.65 27.17 11.78
CA THR A 145 21.69 26.79 10.83
C THR A 145 21.10 26.29 9.50
N ASP A 146 20.18 25.33 9.56
CA ASP A 146 19.60 24.72 8.36
C ASP A 146 18.13 25.06 8.13
N ARG A 147 17.52 25.83 9.04
CA ARG A 147 16.11 26.26 8.97
C ARG A 147 15.11 25.10 8.98
N ARG A 148 15.52 23.90 9.38
CA ARG A 148 14.60 22.77 9.56
C ARG A 148 13.78 22.94 10.83
N SER A 149 12.58 22.38 10.77
CA SER A 149 11.61 22.38 11.85
C SER A 149 11.86 21.23 12.84
N THR A 150 11.34 21.32 14.06
CA THR A 150 11.34 20.25 15.07
C THR A 150 9.92 19.80 15.33
N THR A 151 9.62 18.53 15.02
CA THR A 151 8.35 17.88 15.33
C THR A 151 8.31 17.47 16.81
N GLY A 152 7.20 17.75 17.48
CA GLY A 152 6.84 17.26 18.81
C GLY A 152 5.51 16.51 18.78
N TYR A 153 5.41 15.41 19.52
CA TYR A 153 4.12 14.78 19.80
C TYR A 153 4.08 14.13 21.18
N CYS A 154 2.86 13.93 21.70
CA CYS A 154 2.63 13.14 22.89
C CYS A 154 1.27 12.43 22.83
N PHE A 155 1.19 11.26 23.46
CA PHE A 155 0.01 10.39 23.52
C PHE A 155 -0.36 10.13 24.96
N LEU A 156 -1.63 10.37 25.30
CA LEU A 156 -2.19 10.03 26.61
C LEU A 156 -3.23 8.93 26.49
N LEU A 157 -3.16 7.96 27.40
CA LEU A 157 -4.20 6.98 27.66
C LEU A 157 -4.94 7.39 28.93
N GLY A 158 -6.10 8.01 28.74
CA GLY A 158 -6.77 8.80 29.76
C GLY A 158 -5.89 9.99 30.17
N ASP A 159 -5.49 10.02 31.44
CA ASP A 159 -4.62 11.05 32.00
C ASP A 159 -3.14 10.64 31.99
N SER A 160 -2.85 9.42 31.52
CA SER A 160 -1.51 8.83 31.59
C SER A 160 -0.73 9.02 30.30
N LEU A 161 0.41 9.69 30.34
CA LEU A 161 1.29 9.85 29.18
C LEU A 161 2.01 8.52 28.85
N ILE A 162 1.86 8.03 27.62
CA ILE A 162 2.36 6.70 27.19
C ILE A 162 3.36 6.72 26.04
N SER A 163 3.37 7.75 25.19
CA SER A 163 4.35 7.91 24.10
C SER A 163 4.58 9.41 23.84
N TRP A 164 5.82 9.79 23.54
CA TRP A 164 6.18 11.17 23.23
C TRP A 164 7.45 11.22 22.40
N ARG A 165 7.65 12.34 21.69
CA ARG A 165 8.83 12.55 20.86
C ARG A 165 9.13 14.03 20.68
N SER A 166 10.41 14.35 20.54
CA SER A 166 10.90 15.60 19.96
C SER A 166 12.00 15.27 18.94
N LYS A 167 11.82 15.69 17.68
CA LYS A 167 12.73 15.33 16.58
C LYS A 167 12.74 16.37 15.47
N LYS A 168 13.93 16.80 15.08
CA LYS A 168 14.18 17.61 13.88
C LYS A 168 13.71 16.91 12.61
N GLN A 169 12.92 17.62 11.82
CA GLN A 169 12.43 17.21 10.51
C GLN A 169 13.60 17.05 9.53
N SER A 170 13.47 16.12 8.58
CA SER A 170 14.52 15.82 7.61
C SER A 170 14.68 16.89 6.53
N VAL A 171 13.65 17.71 6.30
CA VAL A 171 13.60 18.73 5.25
C VAL A 171 13.10 20.06 5.82
N VAL A 172 13.46 21.14 5.14
CA VAL A 172 13.07 22.51 5.50
C VAL A 172 11.64 22.78 5.07
N ALA A 173 10.77 23.05 6.04
CA ALA A 173 9.41 23.47 5.77
C ALA A 173 9.36 24.93 5.28
N ARG A 174 8.69 25.14 4.14
CA ARG A 174 8.47 26.45 3.50
C ARG A 174 7.33 27.24 4.14
N SER A 175 6.54 26.62 5.03
CA SER A 175 5.49 27.28 5.81
C SER A 175 5.31 26.61 7.18
N SER A 176 4.75 27.33 8.15
CA SER A 176 4.39 26.74 9.44
C SER A 176 3.36 25.62 9.27
N THR A 177 2.37 25.81 8.39
CA THR A 177 1.40 24.78 8.02
C THR A 177 2.05 23.49 7.53
N GLU A 178 3.12 23.58 6.75
CA GLU A 178 3.85 22.39 6.30
C GLU A 178 4.58 21.68 7.43
N ALA A 179 5.26 22.43 8.30
CA ALA A 179 5.96 21.85 9.44
C ALA A 179 4.97 21.08 10.33
N GLU A 180 3.83 21.69 10.61
CA GLU A 180 2.74 21.13 11.42
C GLU A 180 2.09 19.92 10.76
N TYR A 181 1.89 19.95 9.45
CA TYR A 181 1.34 18.80 8.72
C TYR A 181 2.30 17.61 8.69
N ARG A 182 3.62 17.86 8.56
CA ARG A 182 4.65 16.82 8.70
C ARG A 182 4.65 16.24 10.11
N ALA A 183 4.48 17.07 11.14
CA ALA A 183 4.33 16.60 12.52
C ALA A 183 3.07 15.76 12.73
N LEU A 184 1.94 16.17 12.15
CA LEU A 184 0.69 15.38 12.13
C LEU A 184 0.88 14.02 11.45
N ALA A 185 1.63 13.95 10.35
CA ALA A 185 1.93 12.69 9.66
C ALA A 185 2.76 11.74 10.54
N ASP A 186 3.84 12.23 11.14
CA ASP A 186 4.67 11.46 12.09
C ASP A 186 3.85 10.98 13.30
N THR A 187 2.98 11.85 13.82
CA THR A 187 2.08 11.53 14.94
C THR A 187 1.06 10.47 14.54
N THR A 188 0.48 10.56 13.35
CA THR A 188 -0.49 9.58 12.85
C THR A 188 0.14 8.19 12.68
N ALA A 189 1.39 8.13 12.22
CA ALA A 189 2.12 6.86 12.12
C ALA A 189 2.30 6.18 13.48
N GLU A 190 2.70 6.94 14.50
CA GLU A 190 2.81 6.45 15.89
C GLU A 190 1.45 6.02 16.45
N LEU A 191 0.38 6.79 16.17
CA LEU A 191 -0.98 6.47 16.59
C LEU A 191 -1.42 5.10 16.06
N LEU A 192 -1.20 4.83 14.77
CA LEU A 192 -1.59 3.56 14.17
C LEU A 192 -0.88 2.37 14.85
N TRP A 193 0.40 2.53 15.14
CA TRP A 193 1.16 1.52 15.89
C TRP A 193 0.62 1.33 17.31
N LEU A 194 0.35 2.41 18.04
CA LEU A 194 -0.23 2.37 19.39
C LEU A 194 -1.62 1.71 19.41
N ARG A 195 -2.46 1.95 18.40
CA ARG A 195 -3.78 1.30 18.30
C ARG A 195 -3.66 -0.21 18.19
N TRP A 196 -2.72 -0.71 17.38
CA TRP A 196 -2.47 -2.15 17.28
C TRP A 196 -1.95 -2.72 18.60
N LEU A 197 -1.00 -2.03 19.25
CA LEU A 197 -0.47 -2.45 20.54
C LEU A 197 -1.57 -2.51 21.62
N LEU A 198 -2.43 -1.50 21.71
CA LEU A 198 -3.52 -1.46 22.69
C LEU A 198 -4.57 -2.53 22.41
N GLN A 199 -4.89 -2.80 21.14
CA GLN A 199 -5.78 -3.91 20.76
C GLN A 199 -5.20 -5.26 21.19
N ASP A 200 -3.90 -5.48 20.98
CA ASP A 200 -3.20 -6.69 21.44
C ASP A 200 -3.18 -6.81 22.97
N LEU A 201 -3.19 -5.69 23.70
CA LEU A 201 -3.32 -5.63 25.17
C LEU A 201 -4.78 -5.76 25.66
N GLY A 202 -5.74 -6.00 24.76
CA GLY A 202 -7.15 -6.18 25.09
C GLY A 202 -7.92 -4.89 25.37
N ILE A 203 -7.36 -3.73 25.00
CA ILE A 203 -8.00 -2.42 25.15
C ILE A 203 -8.74 -2.09 23.84
N ASP A 204 -10.06 -1.98 23.93
CA ASP A 204 -10.89 -1.66 22.76
C ASP A 204 -10.63 -0.24 22.27
N CYS A 205 -10.07 -0.13 21.07
CA CYS A 205 -9.82 1.12 20.35
C CYS A 205 -10.78 1.27 19.17
N SER A 206 -12.07 0.97 19.36
CA SER A 206 -13.11 1.01 18.32
C SER A 206 -13.53 2.43 17.91
N THR A 207 -13.28 3.43 18.75
CA THR A 207 -13.62 4.83 18.48
C THR A 207 -12.48 5.59 17.78
N ALA A 208 -12.83 6.70 17.12
CA ALA A 208 -11.84 7.58 16.52
C ALA A 208 -11.00 8.26 17.62
N VAL A 209 -9.68 8.21 17.48
CA VAL A 209 -8.74 8.81 18.44
C VAL A 209 -8.48 10.26 18.04
N PRO A 210 -8.77 11.24 18.91
CA PRO A 210 -8.51 12.65 18.61
C PRO A 210 -7.00 12.92 18.59
N ILE A 211 -6.53 13.57 17.52
CA ILE A 211 -5.21 14.20 17.46
C ILE A 211 -5.43 15.72 17.55
N HIS A 212 -4.87 16.34 18.57
CA HIS A 212 -4.91 17.77 18.79
C HIS A 212 -3.70 18.43 18.13
N CYS A 213 -3.95 19.34 17.21
CA CYS A 213 -2.97 20.26 16.61
C CYS A 213 -3.56 21.66 16.74
N ASP A 214 -2.73 22.68 16.91
CA ASP A 214 -3.18 24.07 17.07
C ASP A 214 -3.19 24.85 15.72
N ASN A 215 -2.49 24.35 14.72
CA ASN A 215 -2.45 24.93 13.39
C ASN A 215 -3.73 24.61 12.60
N ARG A 216 -4.65 25.57 12.60
CA ARG A 216 -5.95 25.47 11.88
C ARG A 216 -5.79 25.10 10.41
N SER A 217 -4.75 25.57 9.73
CA SER A 217 -4.52 25.24 8.31
C SER A 217 -4.07 23.79 8.15
N ALA A 218 -3.20 23.27 9.01
CA ALA A 218 -2.78 21.88 8.98
C ALA A 218 -3.95 20.94 9.33
N ILE A 219 -4.76 21.30 10.32
CA ILE A 219 -6.01 20.62 10.68
C ILE A 219 -6.98 20.60 9.50
N GLN A 220 -7.18 21.74 8.83
CA GLN A 220 -8.03 21.82 7.64
C GLN A 220 -7.51 20.95 6.51
N ILE A 221 -6.19 20.93 6.23
CA ILE A 221 -5.59 20.05 5.21
C ILE A 221 -5.75 18.57 5.60
N ALA A 222 -5.68 18.24 6.89
CA ALA A 222 -5.86 16.86 7.36
C ALA A 222 -7.32 16.38 7.31
N HIS A 223 -8.30 17.28 7.50
CA HIS A 223 -9.72 16.96 7.42
C HIS A 223 -10.33 17.11 6.03
N ASN A 224 -9.69 17.88 5.15
CA ASN A 224 -10.22 18.23 3.86
C ASN A 224 -9.39 17.55 2.76
N ASP A 225 -9.95 16.50 2.18
CA ASP A 225 -9.39 15.78 1.03
C ASP A 225 -9.35 16.66 -0.24
N VAL A 226 -9.91 17.88 -0.19
CA VAL A 226 -9.93 18.86 -1.29
C VAL A 226 -8.63 19.66 -1.32
N PHE A 227 -7.87 19.37 -2.39
CA PHE A 227 -6.61 19.96 -2.84
C PHE A 227 -6.49 21.49 -2.73
N HIS A 228 -5.32 21.96 -2.32
CA HIS A 228 -4.85 23.33 -2.54
C HIS A 228 -3.51 23.29 -3.28
N GLU A 229 -3.40 23.98 -4.43
CA GLU A 229 -2.19 24.06 -5.29
C GLU A 229 -0.89 24.47 -4.57
N ARG A 230 -0.96 24.91 -3.31
CA ARG A 230 0.16 25.43 -2.51
C ARG A 230 0.89 24.39 -1.64
N THR A 231 0.45 23.12 -1.55
CA THR A 231 1.05 22.10 -0.64
C THR A 231 1.88 21.00 -1.34
N LYS A 232 2.12 21.11 -2.66
CA LYS A 232 2.82 20.11 -3.50
C LYS A 232 4.23 19.68 -3.04
N HIS A 233 4.91 20.48 -2.23
CA HIS A 233 6.27 20.21 -1.75
C HIS A 233 6.31 19.36 -0.46
N ILE A 234 5.16 19.20 0.21
CA ILE A 234 5.01 18.42 1.45
C ILE A 234 4.88 16.91 1.13
N GLU A 235 4.32 16.59 -0.03
CA GLU A 235 4.01 15.22 -0.49
C GLU A 235 5.25 14.46 -1.01
N ILE A 236 6.16 15.15 -1.70
CA ILE A 236 7.30 14.55 -2.44
C ILE A 236 8.33 13.87 -1.51
N ASP A 237 8.48 14.33 -0.26
CA ASP A 237 9.53 13.84 0.66
C ASP A 237 9.22 12.48 1.32
N CYS A 238 7.98 11.98 1.26
CA CYS A 238 7.55 10.81 2.03
C CYS A 238 7.64 9.44 1.31
N HIS A 239 8.01 9.37 0.01
CA HIS A 239 7.80 8.15 -0.81
C HIS A 239 8.97 7.66 -1.69
N PHE A 240 10.21 8.13 -1.47
CA PHE A 240 11.34 7.94 -2.40
C PHE A 240 11.79 6.48 -2.70
N VAL A 241 11.48 5.45 -1.91
CA VAL A 241 11.99 4.07 -2.18
C VAL A 241 11.12 3.24 -3.15
N ARG A 242 9.88 3.66 -3.47
CA ARG A 242 8.92 2.82 -4.21
C ARG A 242 8.91 2.94 -5.74
N HIS A 243 9.75 3.79 -6.32
CA HIS A 243 9.61 4.23 -7.72
C HIS A 243 10.80 3.91 -8.65
N HIS A 244 11.82 3.17 -8.19
CA HIS A 244 13.01 2.80 -8.97
C HIS A 244 13.23 1.28 -9.01
N LEU A 245 13.64 0.75 -10.17
CA LEU A 245 14.16 -0.61 -10.36
C LEU A 245 15.59 -0.51 -10.89
N LEU A 246 16.58 -1.06 -10.17
CA LEU A 246 18.00 -1.07 -10.56
C LEU A 246 18.42 -2.41 -11.16
N GLN A 247 19.59 -2.45 -11.80
CA GLN A 247 20.17 -3.70 -12.28
C GLN A 247 20.39 -4.69 -11.12
N GLY A 248 19.84 -5.89 -11.25
CA GLY A 248 19.87 -6.93 -10.21
C GLY A 248 18.65 -6.96 -9.31
N ASP A 249 17.80 -5.93 -9.34
CA ASP A 249 16.49 -5.96 -8.69
C ASP A 249 15.50 -6.79 -9.53
N GLU A 250 14.65 -7.54 -8.85
CA GLU A 250 13.59 -8.34 -9.47
C GLU A 250 12.25 -7.92 -8.88
N LEU A 251 11.29 -7.59 -9.74
CA LEU A 251 9.90 -7.39 -9.38
C LEU A 251 9.13 -8.66 -9.69
N LYS A 252 8.61 -9.33 -8.66
CA LYS A 252 7.85 -10.59 -8.79
C LYS A 252 6.36 -10.32 -8.97
N GLU A 253 5.61 -11.34 -9.39
CA GLU A 253 4.15 -11.30 -9.59
C GLU A 253 3.36 -10.59 -8.47
N THR A 254 3.73 -10.79 -7.21
CA THR A 254 3.03 -10.22 -6.04
C THR A 254 3.44 -8.79 -5.69
N GLU A 255 4.46 -8.26 -6.36
CA GLU A 255 5.06 -6.97 -6.08
C GLU A 255 4.71 -5.97 -7.17
N THR A 256 4.64 -4.70 -6.80
CA THR A 256 4.34 -3.62 -7.73
C THR A 256 5.29 -2.44 -7.55
N LEU A 257 5.58 -1.76 -8.65
CA LEU A 257 6.35 -0.52 -8.66
C LEU A 257 5.38 0.66 -8.67
N VAL A 258 5.52 1.60 -7.74
CA VAL A 258 4.55 2.69 -7.54
C VAL A 258 5.23 4.02 -7.83
N SER A 259 4.56 4.90 -8.56
CA SER A 259 5.08 6.24 -8.87
C SER A 259 5.29 7.08 -7.60
N SER A 260 6.11 8.13 -7.67
CA SER A 260 6.55 8.90 -6.48
C SER A 260 5.40 9.42 -5.61
N ASN A 261 4.30 9.91 -6.19
CA ASN A 261 3.10 10.36 -5.47
C ASN A 261 1.99 9.30 -5.42
N GLY A 262 2.29 8.05 -5.78
CA GLY A 262 1.32 6.96 -5.70
C GLY A 262 0.17 7.05 -6.71
N VAL A 263 0.33 7.80 -7.80
CA VAL A 263 -0.71 7.97 -8.84
C VAL A 263 -0.82 6.73 -9.70
N PHE A 264 0.32 6.19 -10.15
CA PHE A 264 0.39 5.02 -11.03
C PHE A 264 1.09 3.85 -10.34
N GLU A 265 0.68 2.67 -10.74
CA GLU A 265 1.23 1.39 -10.29
C GLU A 265 1.54 0.53 -11.52
N LEU A 266 2.72 -0.09 -11.53
CA LEU A 266 3.18 -1.05 -12.53
C LEU A 266 3.24 -2.42 -11.87
N GLY A 267 2.66 -3.44 -12.52
CA GLY A 267 2.72 -4.81 -12.03
C GLY A 267 2.14 -5.83 -13.01
N PHE A 268 2.14 -7.09 -12.59
CA PHE A 268 1.56 -8.18 -13.37
C PHE A 268 0.04 -8.28 -13.14
N PHE A 269 -0.71 -8.60 -14.19
CA PHE A 269 -2.14 -8.84 -14.13
C PHE A 269 -2.56 -9.97 -15.08
N SER A 270 -3.66 -10.64 -14.76
CA SER A 270 -4.25 -11.69 -15.57
C SER A 270 -5.55 -11.22 -16.23
N SER A 271 -5.79 -11.64 -17.48
CA SER A 271 -7.05 -11.37 -18.16
C SER A 271 -8.10 -12.40 -17.74
N SER A 272 -9.14 -11.96 -17.02
CA SER A 272 -10.28 -12.78 -16.62
C SER A 272 -11.10 -13.22 -17.85
N GLY A 273 -11.23 -14.53 -18.09
CA GLY A 273 -12.12 -15.07 -19.13
C GLY A 273 -11.59 -16.27 -19.93
N THR A 274 -10.35 -16.73 -19.69
CA THR A 274 -9.78 -17.88 -20.42
C THR A 274 -9.51 -19.08 -19.50
N SER A 275 -9.74 -20.29 -20.01
CA SER A 275 -9.35 -21.56 -19.38
C SER A 275 -7.82 -21.72 -19.25
N SER A 276 -7.06 -20.83 -19.90
CA SER A 276 -5.62 -20.63 -19.78
C SER A 276 -5.36 -19.15 -19.43
N SER A 277 -5.07 -18.81 -18.18
CA SER A 277 -4.83 -17.43 -17.76
C SER A 277 -3.57 -16.86 -18.43
N HIS A 278 -3.73 -15.93 -19.37
CA HIS A 278 -2.62 -15.17 -19.94
C HIS A 278 -2.26 -14.02 -19.00
N ASN A 279 -0.98 -13.87 -18.70
CA ASN A 279 -0.49 -12.82 -17.80
C ASN A 279 0.28 -11.75 -18.58
N TYR A 280 0.09 -10.52 -18.15
CA TYR A 280 0.64 -9.34 -18.79
C TYR A 280 1.27 -8.44 -17.73
N LEU A 281 2.20 -7.59 -18.16
CA LEU A 281 2.68 -6.48 -17.34
C LEU A 281 1.95 -5.22 -17.78
N GLY A 282 1.39 -4.49 -16.82
CA GLY A 282 0.62 -3.28 -17.11
C GLY A 282 0.90 -2.16 -16.13
N ILE A 283 0.59 -0.95 -16.56
CA ILE A 283 0.54 0.25 -15.72
C ILE A 283 -0.94 0.64 -15.58
N TRP A 284 -1.39 0.89 -14.37
CA TRP A 284 -2.75 1.36 -14.08
C TRP A 284 -2.72 2.49 -13.04
N PHE A 285 -3.84 3.18 -12.87
CA PHE A 285 -4.00 4.12 -11.77
C PHE A 285 -4.13 3.32 -10.46
N LYS A 286 -3.29 3.62 -9.48
CA LYS A 286 -3.22 2.85 -8.22
C LYS A 286 -4.57 2.81 -7.48
N ASN A 287 -5.32 3.91 -7.54
CA ASN A 287 -6.62 4.04 -6.88
C ASN A 287 -7.79 3.57 -7.75
N ASP A 288 -7.56 3.05 -8.97
CA ASP A 288 -8.64 2.47 -9.78
C ASP A 288 -9.05 1.11 -9.20
N PRO A 289 -10.29 0.96 -8.68
CA PRO A 289 -10.75 -0.31 -8.11
C PRO A 289 -10.78 -1.44 -9.14
N ASN A 290 -10.90 -1.12 -10.43
CA ASN A 290 -10.91 -2.10 -11.51
C ASN A 290 -9.49 -2.42 -12.03
N LYS A 291 -8.46 -1.71 -11.54
CA LYS A 291 -7.07 -1.78 -12.01
C LYS A 291 -6.96 -1.81 -13.54
N LYS A 292 -7.75 -0.97 -14.24
CA LYS A 292 -7.76 -0.96 -15.70
C LYS A 292 -6.39 -0.49 -16.22
N PRO A 293 -5.66 -1.31 -16.99
CA PRO A 293 -4.37 -0.90 -17.52
C PRO A 293 -4.51 0.26 -18.51
N VAL A 294 -3.69 1.30 -18.32
CA VAL A 294 -3.50 2.42 -19.27
C VAL A 294 -2.33 2.17 -20.22
N TRP A 295 -1.49 1.18 -19.91
CA TRP A 295 -0.40 0.71 -20.75
C TRP A 295 -0.14 -0.76 -20.47
N VAL A 296 0.21 -1.54 -21.51
CA VAL A 296 0.45 -2.98 -21.42
C VAL A 296 1.73 -3.32 -22.19
N ALA A 297 2.69 -3.96 -21.53
CA ALA A 297 3.91 -4.45 -22.19
C ALA A 297 3.61 -5.70 -23.00
N SER A 298 4.22 -5.81 -24.18
CA SER A 298 4.21 -7.03 -25.00
C SER A 298 2.82 -7.65 -25.18
N ARG A 299 1.81 -6.82 -25.49
CA ARG A 299 0.39 -7.23 -25.63
C ARG A 299 0.14 -8.40 -26.61
N GLU A 300 1.06 -8.64 -27.54
CA GLU A 300 1.01 -9.74 -28.54
C GLU A 300 1.70 -11.03 -28.06
N SER A 301 2.42 -10.98 -26.93
CA SER A 301 3.21 -12.09 -26.40
C SER A 301 3.00 -12.19 -24.89
N PRO A 302 1.81 -12.64 -24.44
CA PRO A 302 1.53 -12.85 -23.04
C PRO A 302 2.45 -13.90 -22.42
N LEU A 303 2.67 -13.76 -21.11
CA LEU A 303 3.26 -14.82 -20.31
C LEU A 303 2.21 -15.93 -20.13
N LEU A 304 2.61 -17.18 -20.41
CA LEU A 304 1.74 -18.34 -20.30
C LEU A 304 1.66 -18.90 -18.86
N ASP A 305 2.50 -18.41 -17.97
CA ASP A 305 2.60 -18.81 -16.57
C ASP A 305 2.42 -17.59 -15.65
N PRO A 306 1.79 -17.74 -14.46
CA PRO A 306 1.57 -16.65 -13.51
C PRO A 306 2.85 -16.08 -12.89
N SER A 307 3.92 -16.87 -12.78
CA SER A 307 5.15 -16.44 -12.12
C SER A 307 6.08 -15.60 -13.01
N GLY A 308 5.53 -14.53 -13.56
CA GLY A 308 6.29 -13.49 -14.26
C GLY A 308 7.26 -12.77 -13.31
N VAL A 309 8.47 -12.51 -13.79
CA VAL A 309 9.48 -11.69 -13.14
C VAL A 309 9.90 -10.58 -14.09
N LEU A 310 9.86 -9.33 -13.63
CA LEU A 310 10.37 -8.17 -14.35
C LEU A 310 11.73 -7.78 -13.75
N SER A 311 12.75 -7.67 -14.59
CA SER A 311 14.09 -7.25 -14.16
C SER A 311 14.87 -6.58 -15.28
N ILE A 312 15.96 -5.91 -14.92
CA ILE A 312 16.95 -5.42 -15.88
C ILE A 312 18.01 -6.51 -16.04
N ARG A 313 18.11 -7.08 -17.25
CA ARG A 313 19.08 -8.14 -17.56
C ARG A 313 20.50 -7.58 -17.66
N TYR A 314 21.50 -8.46 -17.67
CA TYR A 314 22.92 -8.11 -17.73
C TYR A 314 23.31 -7.21 -18.92
N ASP A 315 22.52 -7.21 -19.99
CA ASP A 315 22.68 -6.37 -21.18
C ASP A 315 21.97 -5.00 -21.07
N GLY A 316 21.44 -4.66 -19.90
CA GLY A 316 20.74 -3.39 -19.60
C GLY A 316 19.32 -3.32 -20.13
N ASN A 317 18.81 -4.38 -20.74
CA ASN A 317 17.45 -4.41 -21.27
C ASN A 317 16.45 -4.79 -20.16
N LEU A 318 15.30 -4.11 -20.16
CA LEU A 318 14.18 -4.41 -19.29
C LEU A 318 13.45 -5.64 -19.86
N VAL A 319 13.41 -6.73 -19.10
CA VAL A 319 12.88 -8.02 -19.57
C VAL A 319 11.84 -8.57 -18.60
N MET A 320 10.87 -9.27 -19.17
CA MET A 320 9.94 -10.13 -18.44
C MET A 320 10.27 -11.58 -18.71
N VAL A 321 10.33 -12.40 -17.67
CA VAL A 321 10.70 -13.82 -17.75
C VAL A 321 9.67 -14.66 -17.03
N ASP A 322 9.31 -15.81 -17.61
CA ASP A 322 8.47 -16.83 -16.96
C ASP A 322 9.31 -18.04 -16.50
N ARG A 323 8.68 -19.09 -15.98
CA ARG A 323 9.38 -20.33 -15.56
C ARG A 323 10.17 -21.02 -16.66
N ARG A 324 9.82 -20.81 -17.93
CA ARG A 324 10.53 -21.40 -19.08
C ARG A 324 11.85 -20.68 -19.35
N GLN A 325 12.14 -19.60 -18.62
CA GLN A 325 13.32 -18.76 -18.80
C GLN A 325 13.37 -18.09 -20.18
N ILE A 326 12.20 -17.92 -20.81
CA ILE A 326 12.06 -17.21 -22.09
C ILE A 326 11.90 -15.73 -21.76
N ALA A 327 12.94 -14.94 -22.07
CA ALA A 327 12.93 -13.50 -21.82
C ALA A 327 12.23 -12.73 -22.94
N ILE A 328 11.21 -11.97 -22.57
CA ILE A 328 10.50 -11.02 -23.43
C ILE A 328 11.02 -9.62 -23.13
N ILE A 329 11.59 -8.95 -24.13
CA ILE A 329 12.17 -7.60 -23.97
C ILE A 329 11.05 -6.56 -23.99
N VAL A 330 10.88 -5.82 -22.89
CA VAL A 330 9.89 -4.75 -22.74
C VAL A 330 10.27 -3.55 -23.61
N ASN A 331 11.55 -3.17 -23.60
CA ASN A 331 12.08 -2.06 -24.39
C ASN A 331 12.49 -2.47 -25.82
N SER A 332 11.80 -3.46 -26.42
CA SER A 332 12.17 -4.05 -27.73
C SER A 332 12.29 -3.05 -28.89
N GLY A 333 11.58 -1.91 -28.82
CA GLY A 333 11.66 -0.86 -29.83
C GLY A 333 12.94 0.00 -29.76
N MET A 334 13.63 0.04 -28.62
CA MET A 334 14.92 0.74 -28.47
C MET A 334 15.76 0.01 -27.41
N LEU A 335 16.64 -0.86 -27.87
CA LEU A 335 17.48 -1.70 -27.02
C LEU A 335 18.55 -0.86 -26.31
N ALA A 336 18.81 -1.21 -25.05
CA ALA A 336 19.94 -0.69 -24.30
C ALA A 336 21.25 -1.16 -24.93
N THR A 337 22.23 -0.26 -24.98
CA THR A 337 23.59 -0.53 -25.48
C THR A 337 24.60 -0.73 -24.36
N THR A 338 24.22 -0.43 -23.12
CA THR A 338 25.07 -0.49 -21.93
C THR A 338 24.37 -1.31 -20.85
N SER A 339 25.15 -1.81 -19.88
CA SER A 339 24.61 -2.61 -18.77
C SER A 339 24.17 -1.77 -17.58
N ASN A 340 24.52 -0.48 -17.49
CA ASN A 340 24.30 0.35 -16.31
C ASN A 340 22.98 1.14 -16.38
N THR A 341 21.88 0.43 -16.56
CA THR A 341 20.56 1.03 -16.76
C THR A 341 19.70 0.98 -15.51
N SER A 342 18.80 1.95 -15.36
CA SER A 342 17.77 1.98 -14.31
C SER A 342 16.39 2.29 -14.88
N SER A 343 15.34 1.77 -14.27
CA SER A 343 13.95 2.00 -14.70
C SER A 343 13.16 2.76 -13.64
N ILE A 344 12.36 3.74 -14.06
CA ILE A 344 11.61 4.65 -13.19
C ILE A 344 10.18 4.81 -13.69
N LEU A 345 9.20 4.73 -12.79
CA LEU A 345 7.80 5.08 -13.09
C LEU A 345 7.48 6.50 -12.59
N PHE A 346 7.18 7.41 -13.51
CA PHE A 346 6.79 8.78 -13.18
C PHE A 346 5.29 8.91 -12.86
N ASP A 347 4.91 9.95 -12.12
CA ASP A 347 3.49 10.28 -11.84
C ASP A 347 2.68 10.69 -13.06
N SER A 348 3.31 10.83 -14.22
CA SER A 348 2.63 10.94 -15.51
C SER A 348 2.12 9.59 -16.05
N GLY A 349 2.56 8.47 -15.46
CA GLY A 349 2.36 7.12 -16.00
C GLY A 349 3.44 6.71 -16.99
N ASN A 350 4.46 7.56 -17.22
CA ASN A 350 5.57 7.25 -18.11
C ASN A 350 6.58 6.34 -17.40
N LEU A 351 6.79 5.13 -17.92
CA LEU A 351 7.82 4.21 -17.48
C LEU A 351 9.05 4.45 -18.35
N VAL A 352 10.18 4.78 -17.73
CA VAL A 352 11.38 5.24 -18.42
C VAL A 352 12.56 4.37 -18.03
N LEU A 353 13.28 3.87 -19.04
CA LEU A 353 14.58 3.24 -18.89
C LEU A 353 15.67 4.28 -19.19
N LYS A 354 16.62 4.41 -18.28
CA LYS A 354 17.73 5.37 -18.35
C LYS A 354 19.07 4.66 -18.34
N ASP A 355 20.03 5.24 -19.04
CA ASP A 355 21.47 4.98 -18.88
C ASP A 355 22.12 6.25 -18.31
N GLY A 356 22.52 6.20 -17.03
CA GLY A 356 22.85 7.40 -16.26
C GLY A 356 21.69 8.40 -16.24
N ASP A 357 21.93 9.63 -16.69
CA ASP A 357 20.90 10.68 -16.81
C ASP A 357 20.14 10.66 -18.15
N SER A 358 20.58 9.84 -19.10
CA SER A 358 20.01 9.82 -20.46
C SER A 358 18.85 8.84 -20.57
N ILE A 359 17.72 9.30 -21.10
CA ILE A 359 16.57 8.44 -21.38
C ILE A 359 16.86 7.62 -22.65
N ILE A 360 16.88 6.30 -22.51
CA ILE A 360 17.13 5.37 -23.62
C ILE A 360 15.86 4.70 -24.12
N TRP A 361 14.82 4.61 -23.29
CA TRP A 361 13.50 4.12 -23.71
C TRP A 361 12.42 4.69 -22.78
N GLN A 362 11.22 4.91 -23.31
CA GLN A 362 10.07 5.32 -22.51
C GLN A 362 8.76 4.73 -23.04
N SER A 363 7.84 4.36 -22.14
CA SER A 363 6.55 3.76 -22.52
C SER A 363 5.69 4.71 -23.33
N PHE A 364 5.80 6.02 -23.10
CA PHE A 364 5.08 7.05 -23.86
C PHE A 364 5.43 7.06 -25.34
N ASP A 365 6.57 6.48 -25.73
CA ASP A 365 6.92 6.36 -27.14
C ASP A 365 6.18 5.21 -27.86
N TYR A 366 5.59 4.30 -27.08
CA TYR A 366 4.90 3.09 -27.52
C TYR A 366 3.51 3.01 -26.88
N PRO A 367 2.59 3.93 -27.26
CA PRO A 367 1.22 3.91 -26.75
C PRO A 367 0.47 2.64 -27.16
N ILE A 368 -0.51 2.25 -26.35
CA ILE A 368 -1.42 1.13 -26.62
C ILE A 368 -2.76 1.69 -27.07
N ASP A 369 -3.80 1.66 -26.26
CA ASP A 369 -5.14 2.19 -26.57
C ASP A 369 -5.43 3.53 -25.87
N THR A 370 -4.56 3.94 -24.95
CA THR A 370 -4.79 5.06 -24.03
C THR A 370 -3.85 6.23 -24.32
N TRP A 371 -4.40 7.45 -24.27
CA TRP A 371 -3.68 8.72 -24.41
C TRP A 371 -3.77 9.53 -23.13
N LEU A 372 -2.66 9.54 -22.38
CA LEU A 372 -2.48 10.29 -21.13
C LEU A 372 -1.99 11.73 -21.39
N PRO A 373 -2.17 12.66 -20.43
CA PRO A 373 -1.64 14.01 -20.52
C PRO A 373 -0.12 14.02 -20.73
N GLY A 374 0.36 14.88 -21.64
CA GLY A 374 1.77 14.99 -21.98
C GLY A 374 2.31 13.91 -22.91
N MET A 375 1.57 12.82 -23.15
CA MET A 375 1.88 11.89 -24.24
C MET A 375 1.75 12.60 -25.58
N ARG A 376 2.61 12.20 -26.51
CA ARG A 376 2.63 12.75 -27.86
C ARG A 376 2.03 11.70 -28.79
N LEU A 377 1.13 12.13 -29.66
CA LEU A 377 0.56 11.29 -30.70
C LEU A 377 0.95 11.90 -32.04
N GLY A 378 1.85 11.25 -32.74
CA GLY A 378 2.44 11.84 -33.93
C GLY A 378 3.57 11.03 -34.52
N TRP A 379 4.32 11.71 -35.37
CA TRP A 379 5.34 11.15 -36.24
C TRP A 379 6.67 11.80 -35.88
N PHE A 380 7.69 10.98 -35.70
CA PHE A 380 9.00 11.39 -35.19
C PHE A 380 10.10 10.81 -36.05
N ASN A 381 11.28 11.45 -36.03
CA ASN A 381 12.43 11.09 -36.83
C ASN A 381 12.07 11.02 -38.32
N LEU A 382 11.30 12.00 -38.80
CA LEU A 382 10.89 12.11 -40.20
C LEU A 382 12.13 12.19 -41.08
N ASP A 383 12.05 11.61 -42.28
CA ASP A 383 13.15 11.57 -43.25
C ASP A 383 14.40 10.81 -42.78
N THR A 384 14.28 10.01 -41.70
CA THR A 384 15.32 9.07 -41.25
C THR A 384 14.93 7.62 -41.55
N GLN A 385 15.88 6.69 -41.47
CA GLN A 385 15.59 5.25 -41.61
C GLN A 385 14.72 4.67 -40.48
N HIS A 386 14.51 5.42 -39.39
CA HIS A 386 13.81 4.99 -38.19
C HIS A 386 12.60 5.89 -37.90
N GLU A 387 11.80 6.19 -38.93
CA GLU A 387 10.54 6.91 -38.75
C GLU A 387 9.64 6.19 -37.75
N ARG A 388 9.18 6.92 -36.75
CA ARG A 388 8.30 6.39 -35.71
C ARG A 388 6.93 7.05 -35.80
N LYS A 389 5.91 6.23 -36.07
CA LYS A 389 4.52 6.65 -36.18
C LYS A 389 3.74 6.11 -34.99
N GLN A 390 3.13 7.02 -34.23
CA GLN A 390 2.38 6.66 -33.03
C GLN A 390 0.89 6.71 -33.31
N TYR A 391 0.21 5.64 -32.90
CA TYR A 391 -1.23 5.47 -32.97
C TYR A 391 -1.71 4.92 -31.63
N LEU A 392 -2.92 5.30 -31.21
CA LEU A 392 -3.63 4.51 -30.22
C LEU A 392 -4.37 3.39 -30.96
N VAL A 393 -4.19 2.15 -30.55
CA VAL A 393 -4.82 0.99 -31.16
C VAL A 393 -5.63 0.26 -30.10
N SER A 394 -6.93 0.10 -30.38
CA SER A 394 -7.89 -0.51 -29.45
C SER A 394 -7.43 -1.88 -28.98
N TRP A 395 -7.94 -2.32 -27.84
CA TRP A 395 -7.91 -3.74 -27.47
C TRP A 395 -8.78 -4.55 -28.43
N GLN A 396 -8.48 -5.84 -28.56
CA GLN A 396 -9.27 -6.77 -29.37
C GLN A 396 -10.65 -6.99 -28.77
N SER A 397 -10.71 -7.12 -27.45
CA SER A 397 -11.96 -7.16 -26.67
C SER A 397 -11.76 -6.43 -25.34
N LEU A 398 -12.79 -6.39 -24.50
CA LEU A 398 -12.68 -5.80 -23.16
C LEU A 398 -11.71 -6.55 -22.23
N SER A 399 -11.48 -7.84 -22.51
CA SER A 399 -10.60 -8.70 -21.71
C SER A 399 -9.24 -8.91 -22.37
N VAL A 400 -9.20 -9.01 -23.71
CA VAL A 400 -7.98 -9.36 -24.43
C VAL A 400 -7.25 -8.10 -24.90
N PRO A 401 -6.08 -7.77 -24.30
CA PRO A 401 -5.35 -6.57 -24.64
C PRO A 401 -4.62 -6.67 -25.97
N ALA A 402 -4.67 -7.77 -26.73
CA ALA A 402 -4.05 -7.87 -28.05
C ALA A 402 -4.62 -6.83 -29.04
N THR A 403 -3.93 -6.63 -30.18
CA THR A 403 -4.27 -5.59 -31.17
C THR A 403 -5.68 -5.74 -31.73
N GLY A 404 -6.52 -4.73 -31.49
CA GLY A 404 -7.90 -4.65 -31.97
C GLY A 404 -8.06 -4.03 -33.37
N SER A 405 -9.30 -3.67 -33.69
CA SER A 405 -9.72 -3.30 -35.04
C SER A 405 -9.74 -1.79 -35.29
N PHE A 406 -9.55 -0.95 -34.26
CA PHE A 406 -9.60 0.51 -34.39
C PHE A 406 -8.27 1.18 -34.04
N ALA A 407 -7.87 2.17 -34.83
CA ALA A 407 -6.66 2.96 -34.61
C ALA A 407 -6.96 4.46 -34.67
N LEU A 408 -6.39 5.25 -33.75
CA LEU A 408 -6.51 6.71 -33.68
C LEU A 408 -5.13 7.36 -33.82
N GLY A 409 -5.03 8.38 -34.67
CA GLY A 409 -3.78 9.10 -34.91
C GLY A 409 -3.89 10.23 -35.94
N LEU A 410 -2.76 10.88 -36.23
CA LEU A 410 -2.68 11.93 -37.25
C LEU A 410 -2.75 11.35 -38.66
N ASP A 411 -3.53 12.00 -39.53
CA ASP A 411 -3.69 11.57 -40.93
C ASP A 411 -2.39 11.66 -41.71
N THR A 412 -2.22 10.71 -42.63
CA THR A 412 -0.99 10.58 -43.41
C THR A 412 -0.87 11.60 -44.53
N ASN A 413 -2.00 12.03 -45.09
CA ASN A 413 -2.03 13.01 -46.16
C ASN A 413 -2.11 14.43 -45.61
N ASN A 414 -2.87 14.63 -44.52
CA ASN A 414 -2.99 15.91 -43.85
C ASN A 414 -2.71 15.80 -42.36
N LYS A 415 -1.45 16.01 -41.97
CA LYS A 415 -0.97 15.88 -40.58
C LYS A 415 -1.60 16.88 -39.58
N THR A 416 -2.50 17.76 -40.02
CA THR A 416 -3.31 18.62 -39.12
C THR A 416 -4.62 17.96 -38.70
N GLN A 417 -4.99 16.85 -39.33
CA GLN A 417 -6.23 16.12 -39.07
C GLN A 417 -5.98 14.92 -38.16
N LEU A 418 -6.89 14.71 -37.22
CA LEU A 418 -6.94 13.54 -36.36
C LEU A 418 -8.06 12.62 -36.86
N ARG A 419 -7.74 11.35 -37.09
CA ARG A 419 -8.68 10.38 -37.67
C ARG A 419 -8.68 9.07 -36.90
N VAL A 420 -9.80 8.36 -37.01
CA VAL A 420 -9.95 6.98 -36.56
C VAL A 420 -10.07 6.09 -37.79
N TRP A 421 -9.26 5.05 -37.85
CA TRP A 421 -9.28 4.02 -38.88
C TRP A 421 -9.83 2.73 -38.30
N HIS A 422 -10.62 2.04 -39.09
CA HIS A 422 -10.97 0.65 -38.86
C HIS A 422 -10.10 -0.26 -39.75
N ARG A 423 -9.86 -1.50 -39.32
CA ARG A 423 -9.01 -2.49 -40.02
C ARG A 423 -9.45 -2.77 -41.46
N ASN A 424 -10.73 -2.56 -41.79
CA ASN A 424 -11.27 -2.69 -43.15
C ASN A 424 -10.91 -1.52 -44.11
N GLY A 425 -10.15 -0.53 -43.65
CA GLY A 425 -9.71 0.63 -44.44
C GLY A 425 -10.65 1.84 -44.39
N VAL A 426 -11.79 1.75 -43.72
CA VAL A 426 -12.68 2.91 -43.51
C VAL A 426 -12.08 3.84 -42.46
N SER A 427 -12.19 5.16 -42.68
CA SER A 427 -11.65 6.15 -41.77
C SER A 427 -12.54 7.37 -41.63
N MET A 428 -12.60 7.90 -40.42
CA MET A 428 -13.37 9.08 -40.08
C MET A 428 -12.47 10.16 -39.50
N GLN A 429 -12.69 11.40 -39.95
CA GLN A 429 -12.04 12.56 -39.35
C GLN A 429 -12.81 12.98 -38.10
N ILE A 430 -12.12 13.05 -36.96
CA ILE A 430 -12.76 13.35 -35.67
C ILE A 430 -12.41 14.74 -35.14
N ALA A 431 -11.25 15.26 -35.55
CA ALA A 431 -10.80 16.58 -35.19
C ALA A 431 -9.80 17.13 -36.21
N PHE A 432 -9.56 18.43 -36.15
CA PHE A 432 -8.49 19.08 -36.90
C PHE A 432 -7.91 20.26 -36.13
N TRP A 433 -6.63 20.53 -36.37
CA TRP A 433 -5.94 21.70 -35.85
C TRP A 433 -6.20 22.90 -36.77
N ASP A 434 -6.82 23.96 -36.24
CA ASP A 434 -7.16 25.15 -37.02
C ASP A 434 -6.09 26.26 -36.99
N GLY A 435 -4.95 25.98 -36.35
CA GLY A 435 -3.87 26.94 -36.13
C GLY A 435 -3.82 27.51 -34.70
N GLN A 436 -4.93 27.46 -33.96
CA GLN A 436 -5.02 27.95 -32.59
C GLN A 436 -5.51 26.88 -31.59
N LYS A 437 -6.49 26.08 -31.99
CA LYS A 437 -7.06 25.03 -31.15
C LYS A 437 -7.40 23.77 -31.95
N LEU A 438 -7.46 22.66 -31.25
CA LEU A 438 -8.00 21.43 -31.79
C LEU A 438 -9.53 21.52 -31.79
N LYS A 439 -10.15 21.48 -32.98
CA LYS A 439 -11.60 21.46 -33.14
C LYS A 439 -12.06 20.02 -33.32
N PHE A 440 -12.84 19.52 -32.36
CA PHE A 440 -13.54 18.25 -32.48
C PHE A 440 -14.84 18.44 -33.29
N PHE A 441 -15.19 17.44 -34.10
CA PHE A 441 -16.50 17.37 -34.78
C PHE A 441 -17.58 16.75 -33.90
N ILE A 442 -17.17 16.12 -32.81
CA ILE A 442 -18.01 15.54 -31.77
C ILE A 442 -18.16 16.62 -30.69
N GLU A 443 -19.35 16.75 -30.08
CA GLU A 443 -19.51 17.59 -28.89
C GLU A 443 -18.50 17.11 -27.84
N SER A 444 -17.51 17.96 -27.59
CA SER A 444 -16.41 17.72 -26.67
C SER A 444 -16.43 18.88 -25.68
N SER A 445 -16.16 18.61 -24.41
CA SER A 445 -15.80 19.66 -23.46
C SER A 445 -14.39 20.17 -23.79
N SER A 446 -14.21 20.76 -24.98
CA SER A 446 -12.91 21.20 -25.48
C SER A 446 -12.26 22.24 -24.56
N ASP A 447 -13.07 22.92 -23.75
CA ASP A 447 -12.62 23.92 -22.79
C ASP A 447 -11.86 23.32 -21.59
N ASP A 448 -12.01 22.01 -21.35
CA ASP A 448 -11.36 21.28 -20.25
C ASP A 448 -9.94 20.80 -20.58
N TYR A 449 -9.47 21.03 -21.80
CA TYR A 449 -8.19 20.52 -22.29
C TYR A 449 -7.39 21.61 -22.99
N ASN A 450 -6.08 21.60 -22.80
CA ASN A 450 -5.17 22.41 -23.60
C ASN A 450 -4.43 21.53 -24.60
N PHE A 451 -4.89 21.50 -25.84
CA PHE A 451 -4.23 20.79 -26.93
C PHE A 451 -3.13 21.65 -27.54
N SER A 452 -1.97 21.04 -27.78
CA SER A 452 -0.84 21.67 -28.44
C SER A 452 -0.43 20.83 -29.65
N TYR A 453 -0.28 21.50 -30.79
CA TYR A 453 0.21 20.92 -32.02
C TYR A 453 1.61 21.45 -32.32
N VAL A 454 2.54 20.54 -32.59
CA VAL A 454 3.93 20.87 -32.94
C VAL A 454 4.24 20.26 -34.28
N SER A 455 4.72 21.08 -35.21
CA SER A 455 5.16 20.65 -36.53
C SER A 455 6.47 21.32 -36.87
N ASN A 456 7.48 20.49 -37.15
CA ASN A 456 8.77 20.91 -37.67
C ASN A 456 9.29 19.82 -38.64
N PRO A 457 10.45 20.00 -39.30
CA PRO A 457 10.94 19.04 -40.28
C PRO A 457 11.17 17.63 -39.75
N ASP A 458 11.54 17.49 -38.47
CA ASP A 458 11.90 16.21 -37.83
C ASP A 458 10.70 15.49 -37.18
N LYS A 459 9.69 16.25 -36.73
CA LYS A 459 8.55 15.70 -35.99
C LYS A 459 7.28 16.51 -36.17
N VAL A 460 6.17 15.80 -36.19
CA VAL A 460 4.82 16.35 -36.20
C VAL A 460 3.97 15.59 -35.21
N TYR A 461 3.47 16.24 -34.16
CA TYR A 461 2.67 15.57 -33.15
C TYR A 461 1.65 16.50 -32.50
N ILE A 462 0.63 15.87 -31.93
CA ILE A 462 -0.32 16.50 -31.03
C ILE A 462 -0.12 15.97 -29.60
N THR A 463 -0.28 16.84 -28.62
CA THR A 463 -0.27 16.50 -27.20
C THR A 463 -1.32 17.34 -26.48
N PHE A 464 -1.70 16.94 -25.28
CA PHE A 464 -2.63 17.71 -24.48
C PHE A 464 -2.24 17.71 -23.01
N SER A 465 -2.71 18.72 -22.29
CA SER A 465 -2.71 18.76 -20.83
C SER A 465 -4.13 18.98 -20.31
N THR A 466 -4.44 18.42 -19.15
CA THR A 466 -5.69 18.67 -18.44
C THR A 466 -5.79 20.14 -18.02
N ARG A 467 -6.98 20.74 -18.12
CA ARG A 467 -7.32 22.08 -17.64
C ARG A 467 -8.50 21.98 -16.66
N GLY A 468 -8.52 22.81 -15.62
CA GLY A 468 -9.61 22.83 -14.62
C GLY A 468 -9.31 22.04 -13.33
N ASN A 469 -10.35 21.61 -12.62
CA ASN A 469 -10.26 21.02 -11.27
C ASN A 469 -10.01 19.49 -11.27
N TYR A 470 -9.88 18.86 -12.42
CA TYR A 470 -9.68 17.40 -12.54
C TYR A 470 -8.25 17.01 -12.20
N THR A 471 -8.06 15.98 -11.37
CA THR A 471 -6.73 15.46 -10.98
C THR A 471 -6.00 14.84 -12.17
N SER A 472 -6.73 14.17 -13.06
CA SER A 472 -6.21 13.59 -14.31
C SER A 472 -7.34 13.35 -15.31
N SER A 473 -7.03 13.38 -16.60
CA SER A 473 -7.99 13.09 -17.66
C SER A 473 -7.29 12.41 -18.83
N TRP A 474 -7.93 11.44 -19.46
CA TRP A 474 -7.32 10.67 -20.55
C TRP A 474 -8.35 10.13 -21.52
N PHE A 475 -7.89 9.77 -22.72
CA PHE A 475 -8.73 9.20 -23.77
C PHE A 475 -8.36 7.75 -24.01
N VAL A 476 -9.36 6.89 -24.24
CA VAL A 476 -9.15 5.48 -24.58
C VAL A 476 -9.88 5.15 -25.87
N MET A 477 -9.18 4.51 -26.80
CA MET A 477 -9.79 3.94 -27.99
C MET A 477 -10.37 2.57 -27.66
N SER A 478 -11.70 2.47 -27.55
CA SER A 478 -12.39 1.24 -27.17
C SER A 478 -12.40 0.20 -28.29
N SER A 479 -12.50 -1.09 -27.93
CA SER A 479 -12.71 -2.19 -28.88
C SER A 479 -13.98 -2.04 -29.71
N SER A 480 -14.97 -1.26 -29.25
CA SER A 480 -16.19 -0.92 -29.99
C SER A 480 -16.04 0.23 -30.99
N GLY A 481 -14.86 0.85 -31.09
CA GLY A 481 -14.60 1.98 -31.98
C GLY A 481 -15.10 3.33 -31.47
N GLN A 482 -15.46 3.42 -30.19
CA GLN A 482 -15.77 4.68 -29.50
C GLN A 482 -14.52 5.28 -28.84
N ILE A 483 -14.47 6.61 -28.74
CA ILE A 483 -13.49 7.31 -27.90
C ILE A 483 -14.10 7.50 -26.52
N GLN A 484 -13.50 6.86 -25.53
CA GLN A 484 -13.92 6.97 -24.14
C GLN A 484 -13.07 8.05 -23.46
N GLU A 485 -13.75 9.10 -23.01
CA GLU A 485 -13.14 10.16 -22.23
C GLU A 485 -13.27 9.81 -20.74
N TYR A 486 -12.13 9.71 -20.08
CA TYR A 486 -12.06 9.44 -18.65
C TYR A 486 -11.61 10.72 -17.94
N LYS A 487 -12.30 11.05 -16.84
CA LYS A 487 -11.93 12.15 -15.96
C LYS A 487 -11.90 11.66 -14.52
N MET A 488 -10.81 11.98 -13.83
CA MET A 488 -10.60 11.66 -12.42
C MET A 488 -10.72 12.93 -11.58
N MET A 489 -11.55 12.88 -10.54
CA MET A 489 -11.62 13.87 -9.46
C MET A 489 -11.45 13.15 -8.13
N GLY A 490 -10.36 13.42 -7.41
CA GLY A 490 -10.01 12.65 -6.21
C GLY A 490 -9.81 11.16 -6.53
N GLN A 491 -10.63 10.28 -5.94
CA GLN A 491 -10.62 8.83 -6.17
C GLN A 491 -11.73 8.35 -7.14
N GLU A 492 -12.62 9.23 -7.60
CA GLU A 492 -13.70 8.85 -8.52
C GLU A 492 -13.27 9.00 -9.99
N ILE A 493 -13.50 7.93 -10.77
CA ILE A 493 -13.27 7.91 -12.21
C ILE A 493 -14.62 7.95 -12.92
N SER A 494 -14.89 9.06 -13.60
CA SER A 494 -16.02 9.20 -14.50
C SER A 494 -15.61 8.81 -15.93
N LYS A 495 -16.52 8.13 -16.63
CA LYS A 495 -16.33 7.69 -18.01
C LYS A 495 -17.47 8.26 -18.85
N VAL A 496 -17.12 8.97 -19.92
CA VAL A 496 -18.05 9.43 -20.94
C VAL A 496 -17.70 8.73 -22.25
N ASN A 497 -18.64 7.94 -22.76
CA ASN A 497 -18.51 7.38 -24.09
C ASN A 497 -18.87 8.46 -25.09
N ARG A 498 -17.91 8.87 -25.93
CA ARG A 498 -18.22 9.74 -27.05
C ARG A 498 -18.36 8.90 -28.30
N SER A 499 -19.59 8.83 -28.80
CA SER A 499 -19.85 8.28 -30.11
C SER A 499 -19.23 9.22 -31.14
N ILE A 500 -18.41 8.68 -32.02
CA ILE A 500 -17.80 9.46 -33.11
C ILE A 500 -18.87 9.91 -34.13
N CYS A 501 -20.11 9.43 -33.99
CA CYS A 501 -21.14 9.43 -35.01
C CYS A 501 -22.35 10.35 -34.70
N GLU A 502 -22.35 11.03 -33.54
CA GLU A 502 -23.52 11.75 -32.97
C GLU A 502 -24.07 12.92 -33.81
N ASN A 503 -23.28 13.49 -34.73
CA ASN A 503 -23.72 14.56 -35.63
C ASN A 503 -24.10 14.09 -37.04
N SER A 504 -24.15 12.78 -37.27
CA SER A 504 -24.91 12.20 -38.37
C SER A 504 -26.22 11.68 -37.79
N THR A 505 -27.32 11.75 -38.54
CA THR A 505 -28.68 11.37 -38.12
C THR A 505 -28.85 9.86 -37.88
N VAL A 506 -27.90 9.20 -37.21
CA VAL A 506 -27.80 7.74 -37.09
C VAL A 506 -27.33 7.37 -35.68
N SER A 507 -28.10 6.49 -35.04
CA SER A 507 -28.12 6.23 -33.60
C SER A 507 -27.15 5.14 -33.12
N ASP A 508 -26.05 4.85 -33.84
CA ASP A 508 -25.09 3.79 -33.47
C ASP A 508 -23.64 4.10 -33.93
N PRO A 509 -22.58 3.80 -33.14
CA PRO A 509 -21.19 4.10 -33.51
C PRO A 509 -20.67 3.29 -34.71
N THR A 510 -21.19 2.10 -34.95
CA THR A 510 -20.77 1.19 -36.04
C THR A 510 -21.34 1.57 -37.40
N ASP A 511 -22.42 2.35 -37.47
CA ASP A 511 -23.02 2.81 -38.73
C ASP A 511 -22.12 3.73 -39.57
N CYS A 512 -21.21 4.49 -38.91
CA CYS A 512 -20.30 5.40 -39.60
C CYS A 512 -19.09 4.73 -40.25
N TYR A 513 -18.77 3.49 -39.86
CA TYR A 513 -17.61 2.76 -40.38
C TYR A 513 -17.97 1.86 -41.59
N ILE A 514 -19.22 1.91 -42.06
CA ILE A 514 -19.71 1.09 -43.17
C ILE A 514 -20.15 2.00 -44.33
N LEU A 515 -19.46 1.87 -45.47
CA LEU A 515 -19.72 2.63 -46.71
C LEU A 515 -21.06 2.31 -47.40
N ARG A 516 -21.94 1.51 -46.80
CA ARG A 516 -23.21 1.09 -47.41
C ARG A 516 -24.34 1.13 -46.38
N PRO A 517 -25.36 1.99 -46.53
CA PRO A 517 -26.58 1.88 -45.74
C PRO A 517 -27.19 0.50 -45.98
N SER A 518 -27.53 -0.25 -44.93
CA SER A 518 -28.16 -1.55 -45.16
C SER A 518 -29.55 -1.37 -45.77
N LYS A 519 -29.95 -2.38 -46.54
CA LYS A 519 -31.28 -2.48 -47.12
C LYS A 519 -32.20 -3.37 -46.29
N CYS A 520 -31.84 -3.67 -45.04
CA CYS A 520 -32.56 -4.65 -44.22
C CYS A 520 -33.80 -4.02 -43.58
N GLN A 521 -34.94 -4.73 -43.59
CA GLN A 521 -36.24 -4.20 -43.12
C GLN A 521 -36.29 -3.91 -41.61
N ASP A 522 -35.55 -4.66 -40.79
CA ASP A 522 -35.55 -4.54 -39.32
C ASP A 522 -34.56 -3.49 -38.77
N GLY A 523 -33.91 -2.72 -39.65
CA GLY A 523 -32.84 -1.79 -39.31
C GLY A 523 -31.50 -2.48 -38.99
N ASP A 524 -30.50 -1.67 -38.65
CA ASP A 524 -29.13 -2.14 -38.31
C ASP A 524 -28.80 -2.08 -36.81
N LYS A 525 -29.79 -1.79 -35.96
CA LYS A 525 -29.60 -1.66 -34.52
C LYS A 525 -29.55 -3.04 -33.86
N PHE A 526 -28.68 -3.23 -32.87
CA PHE A 526 -28.62 -4.46 -32.08
C PHE A 526 -28.96 -4.22 -30.61
N SER A 527 -29.74 -5.13 -30.01
CA SER A 527 -30.10 -5.13 -28.59
C SER A 527 -29.41 -6.30 -27.88
N GLU A 528 -28.81 -6.03 -26.72
CA GLU A 528 -28.15 -7.03 -25.90
C GLU A 528 -29.15 -7.89 -25.11
N ILE A 529 -28.98 -9.22 -25.16
CA ILE A 529 -29.67 -10.18 -24.30
C ILE A 529 -28.65 -11.16 -23.71
N LYS A 530 -28.98 -11.81 -22.58
CA LYS A 530 -28.19 -12.88 -21.98
C LYS A 530 -28.82 -14.24 -22.28
N GLY A 531 -28.01 -15.19 -22.77
CA GLY A 531 -28.45 -16.56 -23.05
C GLY A 531 -27.43 -17.34 -23.88
N SER A 532 -27.83 -18.52 -24.34
CA SER A 532 -27.01 -19.41 -25.17
C SER A 532 -27.48 -19.42 -26.63
N MET A 533 -26.54 -19.33 -27.59
CA MET A 533 -26.87 -19.23 -29.03
C MET A 533 -27.37 -20.57 -29.59
N PRO A 534 -28.60 -20.69 -30.11
CA PRO A 534 -29.10 -21.94 -30.69
C PRO A 534 -28.68 -22.07 -32.17
N ASN A 535 -28.14 -23.22 -32.59
CA ASN A 535 -27.84 -23.54 -34.00
C ASN A 535 -27.08 -22.42 -34.76
N SER A 536 -26.00 -21.90 -34.18
CA SER A 536 -25.19 -20.82 -34.77
C SER A 536 -24.25 -21.31 -35.88
N VAL A 537 -23.94 -20.42 -36.83
CA VAL A 537 -22.88 -20.58 -37.80
C VAL A 537 -21.62 -19.95 -37.22
N VAL A 538 -20.62 -20.77 -36.94
CA VAL A 538 -19.31 -20.31 -36.44
C VAL A 538 -18.47 -19.84 -37.63
N VAL A 539 -18.07 -18.57 -37.63
CA VAL A 539 -17.12 -18.04 -38.61
C VAL A 539 -15.72 -18.27 -38.08
N SER A 540 -15.09 -19.35 -38.55
CA SER A 540 -13.82 -19.88 -38.00
C SER A 540 -12.55 -19.12 -38.45
N ASP A 541 -12.67 -18.03 -39.20
CA ASP A 541 -11.56 -17.64 -40.08
C ASP A 541 -10.45 -16.78 -39.46
N SER A 542 -10.54 -16.30 -38.22
CA SER A 542 -9.36 -15.71 -37.55
C SER A 542 -9.53 -15.60 -36.03
N VAL A 543 -8.49 -16.00 -35.28
CA VAL A 543 -8.31 -15.73 -33.84
C VAL A 543 -8.27 -14.22 -33.51
N HIS A 544 -8.28 -13.35 -34.55
CA HIS A 544 -8.14 -11.90 -34.47
C HIS A 544 -9.44 -11.10 -34.63
N LEU A 545 -10.61 -11.77 -34.69
CA LEU A 545 -11.92 -11.10 -34.80
C LEU A 545 -12.45 -10.72 -33.42
N GLY A 546 -12.89 -9.47 -33.26
CA GLY A 546 -13.57 -8.97 -32.06
C GLY A 546 -15.07 -8.72 -32.29
N PRO A 547 -15.82 -8.27 -31.27
CA PRO A 547 -17.28 -8.11 -31.34
C PRO A 547 -17.75 -7.18 -32.47
N SER A 548 -17.02 -6.09 -32.73
CA SER A 548 -17.34 -5.15 -33.82
C SER A 548 -17.15 -5.76 -35.21
N ASP A 549 -16.20 -6.69 -35.38
CA ASP A 549 -16.04 -7.40 -36.65
C ASP A 549 -17.24 -8.34 -36.90
N CYS A 550 -17.71 -9.01 -35.84
CA CYS A 550 -18.90 -9.88 -35.90
C CYS A 550 -20.16 -9.08 -36.24
N GLU A 551 -20.28 -7.88 -35.68
CA GLU A 551 -21.38 -6.97 -35.99
C GLU A 551 -21.38 -6.56 -37.46
N ILE A 552 -20.22 -6.18 -38.02
CA ILE A 552 -20.08 -5.84 -39.45
C ILE A 552 -20.45 -7.04 -40.33
N LEU A 553 -19.99 -8.24 -39.98
CA LEU A 553 -20.33 -9.47 -40.69
C LEU A 553 -21.85 -9.74 -40.67
N CYS A 554 -22.49 -9.55 -39.52
CA CYS A 554 -23.94 -9.70 -39.39
C CYS A 554 -24.67 -8.62 -40.19
N ARG A 555 -24.34 -7.33 -40.04
CA ARG A 555 -24.94 -6.23 -40.81
C ARG A 555 -24.84 -6.44 -42.32
N GLY A 556 -23.72 -6.99 -42.79
CA GLY A 556 -23.50 -7.32 -44.22
C GLY A 556 -24.47 -8.34 -44.80
N ASN A 557 -25.21 -9.08 -43.97
CA ASN A 557 -26.18 -10.10 -44.38
C ASN A 557 -27.55 -9.88 -43.70
N CYS A 558 -28.57 -9.45 -44.46
CA CYS A 558 -29.90 -9.17 -43.90
C CYS A 558 -30.62 -10.40 -43.33
N SER A 559 -30.16 -11.61 -43.62
CA SER A 559 -30.70 -12.82 -43.00
C SER A 559 -30.12 -13.07 -41.59
N CYS A 560 -29.06 -12.35 -41.18
CA CYS A 560 -28.46 -12.50 -39.86
C CYS A 560 -29.32 -11.82 -38.79
N THR A 561 -29.87 -12.60 -37.88
CA THR A 561 -30.82 -12.18 -36.84
C THR A 561 -30.11 -11.80 -35.55
N ALA A 562 -28.96 -12.40 -35.25
CA ALA A 562 -28.17 -12.10 -34.06
C ALA A 562 -26.71 -12.55 -34.22
N PHE A 563 -25.81 -11.98 -33.41
CA PHE A 563 -24.42 -12.44 -33.30
C PHE A 563 -23.98 -12.53 -31.83
N ALA A 564 -22.94 -13.33 -31.57
CA ALA A 564 -22.30 -13.46 -30.28
C ALA A 564 -20.79 -13.71 -30.45
N SER A 565 -20.02 -13.52 -29.38
CA SER A 565 -18.62 -13.95 -29.34
C SER A 565 -18.54 -15.47 -29.17
N LEU A 566 -17.64 -16.13 -29.91
CA LEU A 566 -17.44 -17.58 -29.83
C LEU A 566 -16.81 -18.02 -28.50
N ARG A 567 -15.97 -17.16 -27.92
CA ARG A 567 -15.23 -17.43 -26.69
C ARG A 567 -15.64 -16.44 -25.60
N ASP A 568 -15.53 -16.88 -24.35
CA ASP A 568 -15.84 -16.07 -23.16
C ASP A 568 -14.95 -14.82 -23.02
N ASP A 569 -13.79 -14.82 -23.69
CA ASP A 569 -12.87 -13.68 -23.76
C ASP A 569 -13.30 -12.58 -24.76
N GLY A 570 -14.43 -12.77 -25.44
CA GLY A 570 -14.98 -11.83 -26.41
C GLY A 570 -14.34 -11.91 -27.81
N THR A 571 -13.63 -12.99 -28.12
CA THR A 571 -12.99 -13.21 -29.44
C THR A 571 -13.71 -14.28 -30.28
N GLY A 572 -13.61 -14.14 -31.60
CA GLY A 572 -14.28 -15.01 -32.57
C GLY A 572 -15.77 -14.71 -32.73
N CYS A 573 -16.37 -15.15 -33.83
CA CYS A 573 -17.74 -14.78 -34.21
C CYS A 573 -18.67 -15.98 -34.35
N GLU A 574 -19.80 -15.92 -33.66
CA GLU A 574 -20.98 -16.76 -33.90
C GLU A 574 -22.11 -15.93 -34.50
N LEU A 575 -22.66 -16.38 -35.62
CA LEU A 575 -23.76 -15.71 -36.32
C LEU A 575 -25.00 -16.61 -36.33
N TYR A 576 -26.17 -16.03 -36.11
CA TYR A 576 -27.45 -16.73 -36.13
C TYR A 576 -28.37 -16.17 -37.21
N TYR A 577 -29.02 -17.08 -37.93
CA TYR A 577 -29.86 -16.78 -39.10
C TYR A 577 -31.32 -17.27 -38.93
N GLY A 578 -31.72 -17.68 -37.71
CA GLY A 578 -33.07 -18.22 -37.43
C GLY A 578 -34.06 -17.16 -36.91
N GLU A 579 -35.23 -17.60 -36.43
CA GLU A 579 -36.30 -16.68 -36.02
C GLU A 579 -36.03 -15.96 -34.68
N LYS A 580 -36.28 -14.65 -34.60
CA LYS A 580 -36.11 -13.82 -33.39
C LYS A 580 -36.91 -14.34 -32.18
N ARG A 581 -38.05 -15.00 -32.40
CA ARG A 581 -38.89 -15.59 -31.34
C ARG A 581 -38.18 -16.69 -30.55
N VAL A 582 -37.29 -17.43 -31.21
CA VAL A 582 -36.52 -18.50 -30.56
C VAL A 582 -35.50 -17.91 -29.58
N LEU A 583 -34.86 -16.80 -29.94
CA LEU A 583 -33.92 -16.09 -29.06
C LEU A 583 -34.60 -15.48 -27.82
N LEU A 584 -35.84 -14.98 -27.96
CA LEU A 584 -36.61 -14.44 -26.83
C LEU A 584 -37.02 -15.52 -25.80
N GLY A 585 -37.07 -16.79 -26.19
CA GLY A 585 -37.40 -17.91 -25.29
C GLY A 585 -36.23 -18.41 -24.43
N ILE A 586 -35.01 -17.93 -24.68
CA ILE A 586 -33.75 -18.39 -24.04
C ILE A 586 -33.17 -17.28 -23.13
N ILE A 587 -33.91 -16.18 -22.93
CA ILE A 587 -33.50 -15.08 -22.04
C ILE A 587 -33.31 -15.63 -20.62
N GLY A 588 -32.07 -15.54 -20.13
CA GLY A 588 -31.67 -16.03 -18.81
C GLY A 588 -31.19 -17.49 -18.76
N ASP A 589 -31.15 -18.19 -19.90
CA ASP A 589 -30.64 -19.57 -20.01
C ASP A 589 -29.21 -19.55 -20.59
N GLY A 590 -28.25 -19.16 -19.73
CA GLY A 590 -26.83 -19.02 -20.07
C GLY A 590 -26.23 -17.67 -19.66
N GLU A 591 -24.90 -17.59 -19.60
CA GLU A 591 -24.17 -16.38 -19.17
C GLU A 591 -23.61 -15.54 -20.33
N SER A 592 -23.65 -16.03 -21.57
CA SER A 592 -23.09 -15.34 -22.75
C SER A 592 -23.97 -14.17 -23.22
N ILE A 593 -23.33 -13.12 -23.74
CA ILE A 593 -24.00 -11.93 -24.30
C ILE A 593 -24.28 -12.16 -25.78
N ILE A 594 -25.54 -11.99 -26.18
CA ILE A 594 -26.00 -12.11 -27.56
C ILE A 594 -26.56 -10.76 -28.02
N TYR A 595 -26.17 -10.32 -29.21
CA TYR A 595 -26.62 -9.09 -29.84
C TYR A 595 -27.68 -9.41 -30.91
N VAL A 596 -28.93 -9.03 -30.66
CA VAL A 596 -30.08 -9.35 -31.54
C VAL A 596 -30.46 -8.14 -32.40
N ARG A 597 -30.69 -8.34 -33.70
CA ARG A 597 -31.07 -7.26 -34.62
C ARG A 597 -32.50 -6.73 -34.33
N GLY A 598 -32.65 -5.40 -34.28
CA GLY A 598 -33.88 -4.63 -34.04
C GLY A 598 -34.30 -4.53 -32.56
N ASP A 599 -35.22 -3.62 -32.22
CA ASP A 599 -35.69 -3.43 -30.83
C ASP A 599 -36.42 -4.67 -30.26
N THR A 600 -36.24 -4.96 -28.97
CA THR A 600 -36.91 -6.06 -28.24
C THR A 600 -38.22 -5.58 -27.61
N PRO A 601 -39.32 -6.35 -27.70
CA PRO A 601 -40.61 -5.99 -27.12
C PRO A 601 -40.62 -6.32 -25.61
N LEU A 602 -39.88 -5.55 -24.82
CA LEU A 602 -39.86 -5.68 -23.36
C LEU A 602 -40.09 -4.31 -22.71
N GLU A 603 -41.23 -3.68 -22.99
CA GLU A 603 -41.80 -2.60 -22.17
C GLU A 603 -43.13 -2.11 -22.78
N SER A 604 -44.24 -2.85 -22.60
CA SER A 604 -45.57 -2.20 -22.75
C SER A 604 -46.81 -2.92 -22.19
N ASP A 605 -46.85 -4.24 -21.95
CA ASP A 605 -48.17 -4.93 -21.90
C ASP A 605 -48.60 -5.64 -20.59
N GLU A 606 -47.81 -5.60 -19.51
CA GLU A 606 -48.12 -6.34 -18.25
C GLU A 606 -48.69 -5.47 -17.09
N GLN A 607 -48.73 -4.13 -17.23
CA GLN A 607 -49.02 -3.24 -16.09
C GLN A 607 -50.51 -3.01 -15.80
N ASN A 608 -51.42 -3.32 -16.74
CA ASN A 608 -52.85 -3.03 -16.59
C ASN A 608 -53.67 -4.16 -15.94
N LYS A 609 -53.17 -5.39 -15.85
CA LYS A 609 -53.93 -6.53 -15.27
C LYS A 609 -53.66 -6.76 -13.78
N THR A 610 -52.51 -6.33 -13.25
CA THR A 610 -52.06 -6.57 -11.87
C THR A 610 -52.61 -5.57 -10.85
N ARG A 611 -52.90 -4.32 -11.25
CA ARG A 611 -53.42 -3.28 -10.33
C ARG A 611 -54.80 -3.59 -9.73
N LEU A 612 -55.63 -4.40 -10.41
CA LEU A 612 -56.99 -4.68 -9.95
C LEU A 612 -57.08 -5.81 -8.91
N ARG A 613 -56.09 -6.73 -8.86
CA ARG A 613 -56.11 -7.88 -7.94
C ARG A 613 -55.49 -7.60 -6.56
N LEU A 614 -54.66 -6.55 -6.43
CA LEU A 614 -53.92 -6.25 -5.21
C LEU A 614 -54.74 -5.54 -4.11
N LEU A 615 -55.89 -4.95 -4.43
CA LEU A 615 -56.70 -4.19 -3.45
C LEU A 615 -57.53 -5.05 -2.47
N VAL A 616 -57.59 -6.38 -2.66
CA VAL A 616 -58.47 -7.26 -1.85
C VAL A 616 -57.70 -8.23 -0.94
N ILE A 617 -56.45 -8.60 -1.28
CA ILE A 617 -55.74 -9.71 -0.61
C ILE A 617 -54.91 -9.24 0.60
N ILE A 618 -54.40 -8.01 0.57
CA ILE A 618 -53.44 -7.49 1.54
C ILE A 618 -53.99 -7.38 2.99
N PRO A 619 -55.27 -7.06 3.27
CA PRO A 619 -55.76 -6.92 4.65
C PRO A 619 -55.89 -8.25 5.42
N VAL A 620 -56.10 -9.37 4.74
CA VAL A 620 -56.49 -10.64 5.37
C VAL A 620 -55.28 -11.44 5.87
N VAL A 621 -54.15 -11.34 5.18
CA VAL A 621 -52.93 -12.11 5.51
C VAL A 621 -52.19 -11.50 6.71
N SER A 622 -52.25 -10.18 6.89
CA SER A 622 -51.55 -9.49 7.98
C SER A 622 -52.10 -9.83 9.38
N LEU A 623 -53.36 -10.25 9.49
CA LEU A 623 -54.01 -10.55 10.78
C LEU A 623 -53.67 -11.95 11.32
N LEU A 624 -53.29 -12.88 10.44
CA LEU A 624 -53.05 -14.28 10.79
C LEU A 624 -51.62 -14.53 11.31
N VAL A 625 -50.65 -13.74 10.85
CA VAL A 625 -49.22 -13.92 11.20
C VAL A 625 -48.91 -13.44 12.62
N SER A 626 -49.57 -12.39 13.11
CA SER A 626 -49.33 -11.82 14.43
C SER A 626 -49.70 -12.76 15.59
N ILE A 627 -50.64 -13.69 15.38
CA ILE A 627 -51.11 -14.62 16.42
C ILE A 627 -50.10 -15.75 16.66
N ILE A 628 -49.35 -16.17 15.65
CA ILE A 628 -48.43 -17.32 15.71
C ILE A 628 -47.13 -17.00 16.46
N VAL A 629 -46.63 -15.77 16.31
CA VAL A 629 -45.34 -15.35 16.91
C VAL A 629 -45.40 -15.31 18.44
N ALA A 630 -46.54 -14.92 19.02
CA ALA A 630 -46.71 -14.81 20.47
C ALA A 630 -46.59 -16.16 21.21
N ILE A 631 -46.95 -17.27 20.55
CA ILE A 631 -46.97 -18.61 21.16
C ILE A 631 -45.56 -19.21 21.26
N MET A 632 -44.67 -18.92 20.29
CA MET A 632 -43.32 -19.50 20.26
C MET A 632 -42.38 -18.93 21.32
N CYS A 633 -42.50 -17.66 21.68
CA CYS A 633 -41.62 -17.02 22.67
C CYS A 633 -41.77 -17.61 24.08
N TYR A 634 -42.96 -18.14 24.42
CA TYR A 634 -43.23 -18.69 25.75
C TYR A 634 -42.50 -20.02 26.03
N ILE A 635 -42.25 -20.83 25.00
CA ILE A 635 -41.69 -22.19 25.17
C ILE A 635 -40.16 -22.16 25.36
N HIS A 636 -39.48 -21.20 24.74
CA HIS A 636 -38.01 -21.20 24.64
C HIS A 636 -37.30 -20.80 25.95
N TRP A 637 -37.98 -20.09 26.85
CA TRP A 637 -37.40 -19.60 28.09
C TRP A 637 -37.13 -20.71 29.13
N ARG A 638 -37.82 -21.86 29.05
CA ARG A 638 -37.82 -22.85 30.15
C ARG A 638 -36.66 -23.86 30.17
N LYS A 639 -35.74 -23.89 29.17
CA LYS A 639 -34.88 -25.09 28.93
C LYS A 639 -33.35 -25.00 29.15
N ARG A 640 -32.75 -23.88 29.60
CA ARG A 640 -31.28 -23.64 29.46
C ARG A 640 -30.34 -23.90 30.68
N SER A 641 -30.74 -24.50 31.81
CA SER A 641 -29.98 -24.32 33.08
C SER A 641 -28.93 -25.36 33.60
N ARG A 642 -28.43 -26.43 32.91
CA ARG A 642 -27.47 -27.42 33.55
C ARG A 642 -26.50 -28.20 32.60
N ARG A 643 -25.15 -28.06 32.65
CA ARG A 643 -24.05 -29.01 32.23
C ARG A 643 -22.61 -28.37 32.20
N GLY A 644 -21.59 -28.95 32.86
CA GLY A 644 -20.13 -28.62 32.72
C GLY A 644 -19.21 -29.38 33.71
N TRP A 645 -18.11 -30.06 33.25
CA TRP A 645 -16.89 -30.47 34.03
C TRP A 645 -15.77 -31.29 33.30
N ASN A 646 -16.01 -32.01 32.19
CA ASN A 646 -14.99 -32.88 31.55
C ASN A 646 -14.05 -32.18 30.52
N GLU A 647 -13.88 -30.87 30.61
CA GLU A 647 -13.29 -30.04 29.55
C GLU A 647 -11.80 -29.67 29.76
N ASN A 648 -11.23 -29.82 30.96
CA ASN A 648 -10.02 -29.04 31.34
C ASN A 648 -8.67 -29.54 30.81
N GLU A 649 -8.42 -30.85 30.64
CA GLU A 649 -7.09 -31.35 30.18
C GLU A 649 -6.92 -31.26 28.66
N ALA A 650 -7.98 -31.54 27.91
CA ALA A 650 -8.02 -31.31 26.46
C ALA A 650 -8.12 -29.81 26.12
N SER A 651 -8.72 -28.99 27.01
CA SER A 651 -8.78 -27.53 26.87
C SER A 651 -7.40 -26.89 26.92
N MET A 652 -6.48 -27.37 27.76
CA MET A 652 -5.19 -26.70 27.94
C MET A 652 -4.21 -26.93 26.78
N ARG A 653 -4.19 -28.14 26.20
CA ARG A 653 -3.39 -28.44 25.00
C ARG A 653 -3.95 -27.73 23.76
N ARG A 654 -5.27 -27.68 23.61
CA ARG A 654 -5.95 -26.88 22.57
C ARG A 654 -5.78 -25.38 22.76
N SER A 655 -5.74 -24.88 23.99
CA SER A 655 -5.54 -23.45 24.26
C SER A 655 -4.15 -22.99 23.86
N LEU A 656 -3.11 -23.81 24.03
CA LEU A 656 -1.76 -23.47 23.60
C LEU A 656 -1.58 -23.66 22.08
N GLU A 657 -2.18 -24.69 21.49
CA GLU A 657 -2.22 -24.86 20.03
C GLU A 657 -3.00 -23.72 19.35
N GLN A 658 -4.12 -23.26 19.92
CA GLN A 658 -4.84 -22.06 19.47
C GLN A 658 -4.00 -20.80 19.63
N PHE A 659 -3.28 -20.66 20.74
CA PHE A 659 -2.43 -19.51 21.00
C PHE A 659 -1.26 -19.42 20.00
N LEU A 660 -0.59 -20.53 19.70
CA LEU A 660 0.49 -20.59 18.70
C LEU A 660 -0.05 -20.46 17.26
N PHE A 661 -1.23 -21.02 16.98
CA PHE A 661 -1.92 -20.86 15.69
C PHE A 661 -2.32 -19.40 15.42
N GLN A 662 -2.74 -18.65 16.45
CA GLN A 662 -3.03 -17.21 16.35
C GLN A 662 -1.78 -16.34 16.16
N ILE A 663 -0.59 -16.83 16.53
CA ILE A 663 0.67 -16.08 16.40
C ILE A 663 1.36 -16.33 15.05
N GLY A 664 0.84 -17.23 14.21
CA GLY A 664 1.27 -17.42 12.82
C GLY A 664 2.45 -18.37 12.61
N SER A 665 2.80 -19.18 13.60
CA SER A 665 3.90 -20.15 13.50
C SER A 665 3.36 -21.56 13.20
N ASN A 666 3.64 -22.15 12.04
CA ASN A 666 3.40 -23.59 11.86
C ASN A 666 4.41 -24.37 12.70
N VAL A 667 3.93 -25.32 13.50
CA VAL A 667 4.79 -26.20 14.31
C VAL A 667 5.33 -27.30 13.41
N ALA A 668 6.58 -27.17 12.95
CA ALA A 668 7.33 -28.28 12.39
C ALA A 668 8.06 -29.01 13.53
N ALA A 669 7.65 -30.23 13.85
CA ALA A 669 8.47 -31.13 14.66
C ALA A 669 9.62 -31.63 13.77
N VAL A 670 10.85 -31.19 14.07
CA VAL A 670 12.04 -31.71 13.40
C VAL A 670 12.58 -32.84 14.25
N ASP A 671 12.38 -34.08 13.77
CA ASP A 671 13.08 -35.26 14.29
C ASP A 671 14.34 -35.45 13.45
N GLY A 672 15.49 -35.48 14.12
CA GLY A 672 16.79 -35.46 13.46
C GLY A 672 17.26 -36.85 13.09
N ASP A 673 17.33 -37.16 11.79
CA ASP A 673 18.43 -37.96 11.25
C ASP A 673 18.64 -37.68 9.74
N GLU A 674 19.90 -37.83 9.31
CA GLU A 674 20.64 -37.06 8.28
C GLU A 674 20.25 -37.24 6.79
N ARG A 675 20.40 -36.20 5.94
CA ARG A 675 21.60 -35.94 5.08
C ARG A 675 21.41 -34.79 4.07
N GLU A 676 22.45 -33.95 4.02
CA GLU A 676 22.97 -33.02 3.01
C GLU A 676 22.08 -32.09 2.16
N ASP A 677 22.45 -30.81 2.30
CA ASP A 677 22.46 -29.70 1.35
C ASP A 677 21.16 -29.12 0.77
N GLY A 678 20.90 -27.89 1.23
CA GLY A 678 20.52 -26.81 0.33
C GLY A 678 19.09 -26.30 0.46
N TYR A 679 18.72 -25.68 1.58
CA TYR A 679 17.60 -24.73 1.58
C TYR A 679 17.75 -23.69 2.70
N ARG A 680 18.52 -22.62 2.44
CA ARG A 680 18.41 -21.37 3.19
C ARG A 680 17.43 -20.44 2.48
N ARG A 681 16.45 -19.98 3.26
CA ARG A 681 15.45 -18.92 3.03
C ARG A 681 14.19 -19.29 2.23
N LYS A 682 13.27 -19.97 2.94
CA LYS A 682 11.82 -19.72 2.86
C LYS A 682 11.25 -19.67 4.29
N LYS A 683 10.47 -18.63 4.57
CA LYS A 683 9.67 -18.28 5.77
C LYS A 683 10.43 -17.86 7.05
N ASP A 684 10.54 -16.55 7.28
CA ASP A 684 11.15 -15.92 8.46
C ASP A 684 10.18 -15.69 9.66
N HIS A 685 9.08 -16.45 9.78
CA HIS A 685 8.07 -16.20 10.85
C HIS A 685 7.61 -17.44 11.65
N GLU A 686 8.32 -18.57 11.60
CA GLU A 686 7.94 -19.77 12.38
C GLU A 686 8.97 -20.02 13.51
N LEU A 687 8.58 -19.85 14.77
CA LEU A 687 9.43 -20.11 15.95
C LEU A 687 9.52 -21.63 16.19
N PRO A 688 10.71 -22.27 16.12
CA PRO A 688 10.83 -23.72 16.19
C PRO A 688 10.68 -24.27 17.62
N MET A 689 9.98 -25.41 17.73
CA MET A 689 9.88 -26.23 18.95
C MET A 689 11.02 -27.25 18.99
N LEU A 690 11.95 -27.10 19.93
CA LEU A 690 13.09 -28.00 20.11
C LEU A 690 12.83 -29.03 21.21
N SER A 691 13.35 -30.25 21.05
CA SER A 691 13.22 -31.29 22.07
C SER A 691 14.14 -31.02 23.26
N PHE A 692 13.70 -31.41 24.47
CA PHE A 692 14.51 -31.25 25.68
C PHE A 692 15.85 -32.00 25.57
N SER A 693 15.86 -33.18 24.94
CA SER A 693 17.09 -33.97 24.76
C SER A 693 18.13 -33.21 23.93
N CYS A 694 17.71 -32.57 22.84
CA CYS A 694 18.59 -31.77 21.99
C CYS A 694 19.24 -30.61 22.78
N ILE A 695 18.45 -29.92 23.59
CA ILE A 695 18.91 -28.78 24.40
C ILE A 695 19.83 -29.24 25.55
N ALA A 696 19.50 -30.37 26.18
CA ALA A 696 20.36 -30.96 27.20
C ALA A 696 21.72 -31.31 26.60
N THR A 697 21.79 -31.90 25.41
CA THR A 697 23.06 -32.17 24.73
C THR A 697 23.80 -30.86 24.39
N ALA A 698 23.10 -29.88 23.82
CA ALA A 698 23.69 -28.58 23.44
C ALA A 698 24.30 -27.80 24.61
N THR A 699 23.79 -27.99 25.82
CA THR A 699 24.25 -27.30 27.04
C THR A 699 25.18 -28.17 27.90
N ASN A 700 25.59 -29.35 27.42
CA ASN A 700 26.31 -30.36 28.20
C ASN A 700 25.58 -30.69 29.52
N ASN A 701 24.31 -31.06 29.38
CA ASN A 701 23.36 -31.35 30.43
C ASN A 701 23.20 -30.24 31.47
N PHE A 702 23.19 -28.97 31.01
CA PHE A 702 23.11 -27.77 31.85
C PHE A 702 24.24 -27.68 32.89
N SER A 703 25.48 -27.98 32.47
CA SER A 703 26.68 -27.88 33.31
C SER A 703 26.87 -26.46 33.87
N ASP A 704 27.25 -26.34 35.14
CA ASP A 704 27.54 -25.06 35.79
C ASP A 704 28.72 -24.30 35.14
N GLU A 705 29.63 -25.02 34.46
CA GLU A 705 30.74 -24.42 33.71
C GLU A 705 30.26 -23.55 32.53
N ASN A 706 29.06 -23.83 32.02
CA ASN A 706 28.45 -23.09 30.92
C ASN A 706 27.48 -22.02 31.41
N LYS A 707 27.36 -21.77 32.71
CA LYS A 707 26.39 -20.81 33.24
C LYS A 707 26.83 -19.37 32.96
N LEU A 708 26.02 -18.63 32.22
CA LEU A 708 26.25 -17.22 31.89
C LEU A 708 25.77 -16.28 33.01
N GLY A 709 24.74 -16.69 33.75
CA GLY A 709 24.18 -15.91 34.86
C GLY A 709 22.88 -16.52 35.39
N GLU A 710 22.40 -16.01 36.53
CA GLU A 710 21.12 -16.41 37.12
C GLU A 710 20.43 -15.20 37.75
N GLY A 711 19.13 -15.07 37.50
CA GLY A 711 18.27 -14.06 38.11
C GLY A 711 16.98 -14.69 38.66
N GLY A 712 16.02 -13.86 39.08
CA GLY A 712 14.75 -14.33 39.68
C GLY A 712 13.89 -15.26 38.81
N PHE A 713 14.19 -15.33 37.51
CA PHE A 713 13.45 -16.13 36.52
C PHE A 713 14.18 -17.41 36.09
N GLY A 714 15.32 -17.71 36.71
CA GLY A 714 16.10 -18.92 36.50
C GLY A 714 17.46 -18.69 35.85
N PRO A 715 18.27 -19.76 35.74
CA PRO A 715 19.61 -19.72 35.19
C PRO A 715 19.63 -19.66 33.65
N VAL A 716 20.67 -19.02 33.12
CA VAL A 716 20.98 -18.93 31.69
C VAL A 716 22.32 -19.62 31.43
N TYR A 717 22.34 -20.52 30.44
CA TYR A 717 23.52 -21.31 30.07
C TYR A 717 23.95 -21.00 28.64
N LYS A 718 25.25 -21.05 28.38
CA LYS A 718 25.83 -21.08 27.05
C LYS A 718 25.69 -22.51 26.49
N GLY A 719 25.33 -22.63 25.23
CA GLY A 719 25.28 -23.92 24.54
C GLY A 719 25.73 -23.80 23.10
N VAL A 720 25.91 -24.95 22.45
CA VAL A 720 26.20 -25.03 21.01
C VAL A 720 25.14 -25.89 20.34
N LEU A 721 24.38 -25.30 19.42
CA LEU A 721 23.32 -25.98 18.68
C LEU A 721 23.57 -25.82 17.18
N LEU A 722 23.71 -26.95 16.46
CA LEU A 722 24.01 -26.99 15.02
C LEU A 722 25.23 -26.10 14.64
N GLY A 723 26.26 -26.09 15.50
CA GLY A 723 27.49 -25.32 15.30
C GLY A 723 27.44 -23.83 15.68
N ASN A 724 26.29 -23.32 16.14
CA ASN A 724 26.15 -21.91 16.56
C ASN A 724 26.10 -21.79 18.09
N GLU A 725 26.73 -20.74 18.63
CA GLU A 725 26.63 -20.41 20.05
C GLU A 725 25.26 -19.82 20.39
N ILE A 726 24.63 -20.35 21.44
CA ILE A 726 23.30 -19.97 21.89
C ILE A 726 23.29 -19.68 23.39
N ALA A 727 22.31 -18.88 23.82
CA ALA A 727 21.99 -18.65 25.22
C ALA A 727 20.67 -19.36 25.57
N VAL A 728 20.69 -20.26 26.53
CA VAL A 728 19.57 -21.12 26.94
C VAL A 728 19.09 -20.72 28.32
N LYS A 729 17.91 -20.11 28.40
CA LYS A 729 17.26 -19.70 29.64
C LYS A 729 16.30 -20.79 30.09
N ARG A 730 16.58 -21.42 31.24
CA ARG A 730 15.74 -22.46 31.82
C ARG A 730 14.88 -21.86 32.93
N LEU A 731 13.57 -21.84 32.73
CA LEU A 731 12.64 -21.26 33.69
C LEU A 731 12.39 -22.21 34.87
N SER A 732 12.04 -21.64 36.02
CA SER A 732 11.76 -22.41 37.25
C SER A 732 10.56 -23.35 37.11
N LYS A 733 10.67 -24.56 37.67
CA LYS A 733 9.64 -25.61 37.61
C LYS A 733 8.44 -25.35 38.53
N GLN A 734 8.62 -24.58 39.60
CA GLN A 734 7.72 -24.55 40.76
C GLN A 734 6.81 -23.32 40.84
N SER A 735 6.80 -22.43 39.85
CA SER A 735 5.93 -21.24 39.85
C SER A 735 4.90 -21.29 38.73
N ALA A 736 3.64 -20.99 39.06
CA ALA A 736 2.60 -20.67 38.07
C ALA A 736 3.00 -19.46 37.22
N GLN A 737 3.76 -18.54 37.83
CA GLN A 737 4.35 -17.36 37.21
C GLN A 737 5.26 -17.71 36.01
N GLY A 738 6.04 -18.80 36.09
CA GLY A 738 6.94 -19.20 35.00
C GLY A 738 6.24 -19.66 33.72
N LEU A 739 4.94 -20.00 33.76
CA LEU A 739 4.17 -20.30 32.55
C LEU A 739 3.67 -19.02 31.87
N GLU A 740 3.21 -18.03 32.63
CA GLU A 740 2.77 -16.74 32.08
C GLU A 740 3.94 -15.95 31.51
N GLU A 741 5.09 -15.95 32.19
CA GLU A 741 6.31 -15.32 31.68
C GLU A 741 6.80 -15.97 30.40
N PHE A 742 6.76 -17.31 30.34
CA PHE A 742 7.08 -18.03 29.11
C PHE A 742 6.15 -17.62 27.96
N LYS A 743 4.83 -17.54 28.21
CA LYS A 743 3.86 -17.09 27.20
C LYS A 743 4.09 -15.66 26.76
N ASN A 744 4.36 -14.75 27.70
CA ASN A 744 4.62 -13.34 27.41
C ASN A 744 5.91 -13.17 26.60
N GLU A 745 7.01 -13.82 26.99
CA GLU A 745 8.28 -13.75 26.25
C GLU A 745 8.13 -14.34 24.84
N VAL A 746 7.45 -15.48 24.69
CA VAL A 746 7.18 -16.08 23.36
C VAL A 746 6.27 -15.18 22.53
N GLN A 747 5.19 -14.63 23.08
CA GLN A 747 4.24 -13.78 22.35
C GLN A 747 4.85 -12.46 21.89
N LEU A 748 5.62 -11.80 22.76
CA LEU A 748 6.22 -10.50 22.47
C LEU A 748 7.44 -10.65 21.56
N ILE A 749 8.40 -11.53 21.92
CA ILE A 749 9.71 -11.55 21.26
C ILE A 749 9.67 -12.33 19.93
N SER A 750 8.75 -13.28 19.75
CA SER A 750 8.58 -13.95 18.43
C SER A 750 8.11 -12.99 17.33
N LYS A 751 7.34 -11.94 17.71
CA LYS A 751 6.80 -10.93 16.77
C LYS A 751 7.66 -9.67 16.67
N LEU A 752 8.53 -9.41 17.65
CA LEU A 752 9.39 -8.22 17.69
C LEU A 752 10.79 -8.52 17.13
N GLN A 753 10.97 -8.32 15.82
CA GLN A 753 12.30 -8.31 15.20
C GLN A 753 12.80 -6.86 15.08
N HIS A 754 13.74 -6.47 15.96
CA HIS A 754 14.36 -5.14 15.90
C HIS A 754 15.87 -5.26 16.14
N ARG A 755 16.66 -4.45 15.43
CA ARG A 755 18.15 -4.45 15.49
C ARG A 755 18.77 -4.27 16.89
N ASN A 756 17.98 -3.83 17.87
CA ASN A 756 18.42 -3.58 19.24
C ASN A 756 17.80 -4.56 20.27
N LEU A 757 17.11 -5.62 19.81
CA LEU A 757 16.55 -6.66 20.67
C LEU A 757 17.22 -8.00 20.34
N VAL A 758 17.55 -8.77 21.37
CA VAL A 758 18.16 -10.11 21.21
C VAL A 758 17.12 -11.05 20.62
N ARG A 759 17.46 -11.71 19.52
CA ARG A 759 16.52 -12.56 18.79
C ARG A 759 16.27 -13.88 19.53
N LEU A 760 14.99 -14.24 19.67
CA LEU A 760 14.56 -15.57 20.12
C LEU A 760 14.68 -16.56 18.95
N LEU A 761 15.44 -17.64 19.16
CA LEU A 761 15.74 -18.66 18.15
C LEU A 761 14.81 -19.86 18.22
N GLY A 762 14.21 -20.13 19.38
CA GLY A 762 13.30 -21.27 19.58
C GLY A 762 12.92 -21.45 21.03
N CYS A 763 12.03 -22.41 21.31
CA CYS A 763 11.65 -22.77 22.67
C CYS A 763 11.31 -24.26 22.85
N CYS A 764 11.27 -24.72 24.10
CA CYS A 764 10.96 -26.10 24.45
C CYS A 764 9.99 -26.15 25.64
N ILE A 765 8.94 -26.96 25.49
CA ILE A 765 8.00 -27.29 26.57
C ILE A 765 7.86 -28.82 26.64
N GLN A 766 8.33 -29.42 27.71
CA GLN A 766 8.16 -30.86 27.94
C GLN A 766 7.91 -31.13 29.44
N LYS A 767 6.70 -31.64 29.76
CA LYS A 767 6.23 -31.81 31.14
C LYS A 767 6.27 -30.48 31.91
N GLU A 768 7.15 -30.35 32.90
CA GLU A 768 7.32 -29.14 33.70
C GLU A 768 8.45 -28.22 33.19
N GLU A 769 9.25 -28.68 32.22
CA GLU A 769 10.38 -27.93 31.66
C GLU A 769 9.88 -26.87 30.67
N LYS A 770 10.27 -25.61 30.90
CA LYS A 770 9.98 -24.48 30.01
C LYS A 770 11.30 -23.75 29.73
N ILE A 771 11.72 -23.75 28.47
CA ILE A 771 13.06 -23.30 28.07
C ILE A 771 12.97 -22.38 26.85
N LEU A 772 13.72 -21.28 26.90
CA LEU A 772 13.84 -20.30 25.82
C LEU A 772 15.28 -20.29 25.29
N ILE A 773 15.43 -20.25 23.97
CA ILE A 773 16.74 -20.22 23.29
C ILE A 773 16.89 -18.88 22.56
N TYR A 774 17.95 -18.16 22.88
CA TYR A 774 18.32 -16.87 22.31
C TYR A 774 19.64 -16.96 21.54
N GLU A 775 19.89 -16.00 20.65
CA GLU A 775 21.22 -15.80 20.08
C GLU A 775 22.22 -15.35 21.17
N TYR A 776 23.46 -15.84 21.08
CA TYR A 776 24.51 -15.46 22.01
C TYR A 776 25.15 -14.12 21.62
N MET A 777 25.24 -13.20 22.59
CA MET A 777 25.79 -11.86 22.38
C MET A 777 27.24 -11.77 22.90
N ALA A 778 28.21 -11.78 21.98
CA ALA A 778 29.64 -11.85 22.33
C ALA A 778 30.23 -10.54 22.92
N ASN A 779 29.63 -9.38 22.67
CA ASN A 779 30.18 -8.05 23.03
C ASN A 779 29.59 -7.43 24.31
N ASN A 780 29.02 -8.25 25.20
CA ASN A 780 28.31 -7.80 26.40
C ASN A 780 27.15 -6.81 26.10
N SER A 781 26.49 -6.29 27.13
CA SER A 781 25.32 -5.41 26.99
C SER A 781 25.69 -3.95 26.73
N LEU A 782 24.83 -3.20 26.05
CA LEU A 782 24.96 -1.74 25.88
C LEU A 782 25.12 -1.00 27.23
N ASP A 783 24.55 -1.57 28.28
CA ASP A 783 24.72 -1.16 29.68
C ASP A 783 26.20 -0.97 30.06
N SER A 784 27.07 -1.92 29.67
CA SER A 784 28.52 -1.82 29.94
C SER A 784 29.16 -0.55 29.33
N PHE A 785 28.72 -0.14 28.14
CA PHE A 785 29.24 1.04 27.44
C PHE A 785 28.63 2.37 27.93
N ILE A 786 27.38 2.37 28.38
CA ILE A 786 26.69 3.55 28.91
C ILE A 786 27.13 3.84 30.36
N PHE A 787 27.36 2.80 31.15
CA PHE A 787 27.62 2.91 32.58
C PHE A 787 29.08 2.66 32.97
N GLY A 788 29.94 2.23 32.03
CA GLY A 788 31.38 2.06 32.25
C GLY A 788 31.70 0.89 33.20
N LEU A 789 30.97 -0.21 33.06
CA LEU A 789 31.16 -1.45 33.83
C LEU A 789 32.05 -2.46 33.10
#